data_AF-A0A2D5VJD9-F1
#
_entry.id   AF-A0A2D5VJD9-F1
#
_cell.length_a   1.000
_cell.length_b   1.000
_cell.length_c   1.000
_cell.angle_alpha   90.00
_cell.angle_beta   90.00
_cell.angle_gamma   90.00
#
_symmetry.space_group_name_H-M   'P 1'
#
loop_
_entity.id
_entity.type
_entity.pdbx_description
1 polymer ?
#
loop_
_entity_poly.entity_id
_entity_poly.type
_entity_poly.pdbx_seq_one_letter_code
_entity_poly.pdbx_strand_id
1 'polypeptide(L)'
;MNKTRHSNFYPAFLLLLIYTSVSTSQPSKLVIAHRGASGYLPEHTLASIALAHGMGAHYIEQDIVLSKDDQPIVLHDIYLQAVTNVAEVFPGRARTDGKYYAIDFNLAEIKRLKVTERSDIEKNTVVYPERFPSHQSTFQIPTLSEEIELVQGLNHSTGKSVGLYVEIKAPTWHQQHGKDVSQVVLKTLSDYGYTKRDDLVYVQCFDPFETRRIREVLKTDLKLVQLIGSNRPNSAIDYEQMVLPSGLKLVAGYADGVGPSMRHIVKGVQKDGRPILSSLVHDAHKLNLEVHPYTLRADRLPPQVIDFDHLLRIFCLEADVDGIFTDFPDLAVDFLSNCESGLRLADKTISDRAAAWLDQHLRMNQIQAIGSHNSFKEAIDPSLMQILRQIEPDTADSLDYEHVSLTEQLDLGLRQLELDLFYDPEGGRYANPYGITAVKEMNLPPGPTYDVEGKMERPGFKVLHAQDIDFRSNCLTFKDALKEVRRWSEAHPRHTPILITINTKEGVIDQPNFVQPIPFDGQAFDRLDQEILAVFEMSEVIVPDRVRGDYQTLETAIIADQWPTLKESRGKVFFALDAGQDKIDIYKDGHPSLQGRILFVNAKEGQPEAAFRVINDPVTNRQYIQDLVLKGYLVRTRADAETKEARTGDKTRLEAALDSGAHFISTDYYLPENKFGTNYRVQLPTQTSVRFNPNLFSDNLSSSLLE
;
A
#
# COMPACT_ATOMS: atom_id res chain seq x y z
N MET A 1 48.95 32.63 -45.18
CA MET A 1 48.82 31.15 -45.20
C MET A 1 47.44 30.80 -44.64
N ASN A 2 46.68 29.97 -45.38
CA ASN A 2 45.40 29.29 -45.08
C ASN A 2 44.14 30.08 -44.68
N LYS A 3 43.37 30.48 -45.71
CA LYS A 3 41.95 30.14 -46.03
C LYS A 3 41.12 29.45 -44.91
N THR A 4 39.83 29.71 -44.64
CA THR A 4 38.73 30.45 -45.31
C THR A 4 37.44 30.38 -44.45
N ARG A 5 36.63 31.47 -44.46
CA ARG A 5 35.15 31.57 -44.50
C ARG A 5 34.32 30.92 -43.35
N HIS A 6 33.22 31.48 -42.82
CA HIS A 6 32.11 32.18 -43.48
C HIS A 6 31.41 33.21 -42.57
N SER A 7 30.92 34.25 -43.24
CA SER A 7 30.02 35.33 -42.80
C SER A 7 28.58 34.85 -42.58
N ASN A 8 27.95 35.26 -41.48
CA ASN A 8 26.51 35.12 -41.23
C ASN A 8 25.73 36.24 -41.95
N PHE A 9 24.79 35.83 -42.80
CA PHE A 9 23.78 36.68 -43.44
C PHE A 9 22.41 36.46 -42.76
N TYR A 10 21.70 37.55 -42.53
CA TYR A 10 20.35 37.76 -41.99
C TYR A 10 19.21 37.08 -42.84
N PRO A 11 17.88 37.30 -42.59
CA PRO A 11 16.99 36.72 -41.58
C PRO A 11 15.64 36.26 -42.20
N ALA A 12 15.28 34.97 -42.23
CA ALA A 12 13.91 34.58 -42.66
C ALA A 12 13.65 33.11 -42.38
N PHE A 13 13.23 32.74 -41.16
CA PHE A 13 12.50 31.49 -40.90
C PHE A 13 11.98 31.50 -39.46
N LEU A 14 11.16 32.52 -39.13
CA LEU A 14 10.40 32.58 -37.88
C LEU A 14 8.91 32.73 -38.25
N LEU A 15 8.41 31.79 -39.06
CA LEU A 15 6.99 31.70 -39.47
C LEU A 15 6.64 30.34 -40.10
N LEU A 16 7.32 29.27 -39.71
CA LEU A 16 6.90 27.91 -40.02
C LEU A 16 7.11 27.04 -38.77
N LEU A 17 6.05 26.33 -38.36
CA LEU A 17 5.98 25.32 -37.28
C LEU A 17 5.73 25.84 -35.84
N ILE A 18 4.67 26.64 -35.66
CA ILE A 18 3.78 26.44 -34.49
C ILE A 18 2.37 26.17 -35.03
N TYR A 19 2.25 25.09 -35.78
CA TYR A 19 1.08 24.23 -35.71
C TYR A 19 1.58 22.99 -34.97
N THR A 20 1.78 23.11 -33.66
CA THR A 20 1.62 21.94 -32.81
C THR A 20 0.14 21.60 -32.94
N SER A 21 -0.17 20.69 -33.87
CA SER A 21 -1.35 19.86 -33.75
C SER A 21 -1.36 19.37 -32.31
N VAL A 22 -2.26 19.95 -31.51
CA VAL A 22 -2.72 19.35 -30.27
C VAL A 22 -3.34 18.04 -30.72
N SER A 23 -2.51 17.02 -30.85
CA SER A 23 -3.00 15.65 -30.93
C SER A 23 -3.52 15.41 -29.52
N THR A 24 -4.81 15.67 -29.32
CA THR A 24 -5.53 15.13 -28.17
C THR A 24 -5.34 13.63 -28.26
N SER A 25 -4.39 13.07 -27.51
CA SER A 25 -4.32 11.63 -27.33
C SER A 25 -5.67 11.22 -26.78
N GLN A 26 -6.41 10.42 -27.54
CA GLN A 26 -7.56 9.71 -27.00
C GLN A 26 -7.09 8.99 -25.72
N PRO A 27 -7.84 9.09 -24.60
CA PRO A 27 -7.49 8.37 -23.38
C PRO A 27 -7.35 6.88 -23.72
N SER A 28 -6.39 6.19 -23.11
CA SER A 28 -6.12 4.79 -23.38
C SER A 28 -7.27 3.87 -22.97
N LYS A 29 -8.14 4.35 -22.07
CA LYS A 29 -9.33 3.67 -21.53
C LYS A 29 -10.46 4.67 -21.26
N LEU A 30 -11.68 4.39 -21.73
CA LEU A 30 -12.86 5.26 -21.51
C LEU A 30 -13.50 5.02 -20.12
N VAL A 31 -13.99 6.10 -19.51
CA VAL A 31 -14.82 6.04 -18.30
C VAL A 31 -16.20 6.53 -18.69
N ILE A 32 -17.17 5.63 -18.61
CA ILE A 32 -18.54 5.89 -19.01
C ILE A 32 -19.39 5.92 -17.73
N ALA A 33 -19.89 7.11 -17.41
CA ALA A 33 -20.73 7.31 -16.23
C ALA A 33 -22.10 6.67 -16.45
N HIS A 34 -22.29 5.48 -15.88
CA HIS A 34 -23.50 4.68 -16.04
C HIS A 34 -24.65 5.37 -15.31
N ARG A 35 -25.58 5.92 -16.09
CA ARG A 35 -26.69 6.79 -15.66
C ARG A 35 -26.27 8.05 -14.92
N GLY A 36 -25.11 8.60 -15.29
CA GLY A 36 -24.43 9.68 -14.58
C GLY A 36 -23.62 9.18 -13.38
N ALA A 37 -23.46 10.03 -12.36
CA ALA A 37 -22.80 9.70 -11.10
C ALA A 37 -23.76 8.97 -10.15
N SER A 38 -24.34 7.86 -10.63
CA SER A 38 -25.47 7.16 -10.02
C SER A 38 -25.16 6.45 -8.69
N GLY A 39 -23.89 6.34 -8.32
CA GLY A 39 -23.44 5.95 -6.99
C GLY A 39 -23.70 7.04 -5.92
N TYR A 40 -23.92 8.29 -6.32
CA TYR A 40 -23.99 9.44 -5.43
C TYR A 40 -25.30 10.24 -5.52
N LEU A 41 -25.93 10.26 -6.69
CA LEU A 41 -27.20 10.97 -6.96
C LEU A 41 -28.16 10.05 -7.71
N PRO A 42 -29.49 10.25 -7.60
CA PRO A 42 -30.46 9.40 -8.29
C PRO A 42 -30.18 9.32 -9.80
N GLU A 43 -30.30 8.10 -10.34
CA GLU A 43 -29.96 7.77 -11.73
C GLU A 43 -30.65 8.71 -12.74
N HIS A 44 -29.94 9.08 -13.81
CA HIS A 44 -30.45 9.91 -14.93
C HIS A 44 -31.01 11.27 -14.56
N THR A 45 -30.66 11.83 -13.41
CA THR A 45 -31.03 13.22 -13.08
C THR A 45 -29.99 14.19 -13.65
N LEU A 46 -30.40 15.39 -14.08
CA LEU A 46 -29.46 16.43 -14.52
C LEU A 46 -28.36 16.73 -13.48
N ALA A 47 -28.67 16.58 -12.18
CA ALA A 47 -27.69 16.70 -11.11
C ALA A 47 -26.64 15.58 -11.14
N SER A 48 -27.07 14.32 -11.35
CA SER A 48 -26.18 13.17 -11.53
C SER A 48 -25.29 13.34 -12.78
N ILE A 49 -25.84 13.90 -13.86
CA ILE A 49 -25.10 14.18 -15.11
C ILE A 49 -24.05 15.26 -14.89
N ALA A 50 -24.42 16.39 -14.27
CA ALA A 50 -23.50 17.48 -13.97
C ALA A 50 -22.36 17.03 -13.05
N LEU A 51 -22.66 16.18 -12.05
CA LEU A 51 -21.65 15.61 -11.17
C LEU A 51 -20.68 14.70 -11.95
N ALA A 52 -21.17 13.80 -12.79
CA ALA A 52 -20.32 12.94 -13.62
C ALA A 52 -19.41 13.74 -14.57
N HIS A 53 -19.92 14.81 -15.18
CA HIS A 53 -19.13 15.74 -16.00
C HIS A 53 -18.02 16.40 -15.17
N GLY A 54 -18.37 16.87 -13.97
CA GLY A 54 -17.43 17.45 -13.01
C GLY A 54 -16.31 16.47 -12.63
N MET A 55 -16.67 15.21 -12.37
CA MET A 55 -15.76 14.10 -12.02
C MET A 55 -14.84 13.64 -13.16
N GLY A 56 -15.02 14.17 -14.38
CA GLY A 56 -14.12 13.88 -15.50
C GLY A 56 -14.46 12.61 -16.28
N ALA A 57 -15.70 12.12 -16.19
CA ALA A 57 -16.15 11.04 -17.07
C ALA A 57 -15.93 11.40 -18.54
N HIS A 58 -15.49 10.44 -19.34
CA HIS A 58 -15.27 10.63 -20.78
C HIS A 58 -16.59 10.65 -21.55
N TYR A 59 -17.54 9.82 -21.12
CA TYR A 59 -18.89 9.73 -21.66
C TYR A 59 -19.91 9.63 -20.52
N ILE A 60 -21.12 10.13 -20.75
CA ILE A 60 -22.25 10.00 -19.83
C ILE A 60 -23.36 9.24 -20.53
N GLU A 61 -23.89 8.20 -19.88
CA GLU A 61 -24.91 7.32 -20.46
C GLU A 61 -26.32 7.87 -20.31
N GLN A 62 -27.14 7.69 -21.37
CA GLN A 62 -28.58 7.95 -21.40
C GLN A 62 -29.32 6.64 -21.68
N ASP A 63 -30.36 6.30 -20.91
CA ASP A 63 -31.31 5.25 -21.28
C ASP A 63 -32.58 5.88 -21.88
N ILE A 64 -32.94 5.61 -23.13
CA ILE A 64 -34.07 6.30 -23.77
C ILE A 64 -35.30 5.41 -23.97
N VAL A 65 -36.44 5.94 -23.51
CA VAL A 65 -37.81 5.48 -23.82
C VAL A 65 -38.64 6.66 -24.34
N LEU A 66 -39.80 6.39 -24.93
CA LEU A 66 -40.70 7.44 -25.41
C LEU A 66 -41.90 7.66 -24.48
N SER A 67 -42.22 8.94 -24.27
CA SER A 67 -43.50 9.36 -23.69
C SER A 67 -44.67 9.15 -24.66
N LYS A 68 -45.90 9.39 -24.17
CA LYS A 68 -47.13 9.34 -24.97
C LYS A 68 -47.12 10.28 -26.17
N ASP A 69 -46.54 11.46 -26.00
CA ASP A 69 -46.40 12.53 -26.99
C ASP A 69 -45.03 12.52 -27.72
N ASP A 70 -44.43 11.33 -27.82
CA ASP A 70 -43.22 11.05 -28.62
C ASP A 70 -41.97 11.82 -28.20
N GLN A 71 -41.91 12.25 -26.94
CA GLN A 71 -40.73 12.89 -26.37
C GLN A 71 -39.74 11.83 -25.88
N PRO A 72 -38.45 11.88 -26.29
CA PRO A 72 -37.42 10.99 -25.78
C PRO A 72 -37.04 11.41 -24.36
N ILE A 73 -37.39 10.57 -23.38
CA ILE A 73 -37.08 10.79 -21.97
C ILE A 73 -35.97 9.85 -21.51
N VAL A 74 -35.17 10.29 -20.53
CA VAL A 74 -34.06 9.51 -19.98
C VAL A 74 -34.54 8.70 -18.78
N LEU A 75 -34.75 7.40 -18.99
CA LEU A 75 -35.30 6.45 -18.03
C LEU A 75 -34.86 5.02 -18.36
N HIS A 76 -34.29 4.32 -17.38
CA HIS A 76 -33.78 2.96 -17.58
C HIS A 76 -34.88 1.94 -17.92
N ASP A 77 -36.04 2.05 -17.30
CA ASP A 77 -37.13 1.10 -17.51
C ASP A 77 -38.21 1.72 -18.41
N ILE A 78 -38.99 0.89 -19.11
CA ILE A 78 -40.23 1.36 -19.77
C ILE A 78 -41.33 1.73 -18.75
N TYR A 79 -41.05 1.62 -17.45
CA TYR A 79 -41.96 1.87 -16.34
C TYR A 79 -41.42 2.98 -15.43
N LEU A 80 -42.32 3.75 -14.82
CA LEU A 80 -41.98 4.92 -14.01
C LEU A 80 -41.81 4.60 -12.52
N GLN A 81 -42.50 3.58 -11.99
CA GLN A 81 -42.67 3.45 -10.53
C GLN A 81 -41.41 3.05 -9.75
N ALA A 82 -40.39 2.49 -10.41
CA ALA A 82 -39.16 2.05 -9.74
C ALA A 82 -38.29 3.22 -9.25
N VAL A 83 -38.45 4.40 -9.86
CA VAL A 83 -37.60 5.57 -9.62
C VAL A 83 -38.42 6.85 -9.46
N THR A 84 -39.75 6.77 -9.35
CA THR A 84 -40.60 7.94 -9.18
C THR A 84 -41.77 7.68 -8.24
N ASN A 85 -42.38 8.77 -7.77
CA ASN A 85 -43.63 8.74 -7.02
C ASN A 85 -44.91 8.69 -7.91
N VAL A 86 -44.85 8.10 -9.10
CA VAL A 86 -45.99 8.06 -10.06
C VAL A 86 -47.28 7.51 -9.48
N ALA A 87 -47.19 6.51 -8.59
CA ALA A 87 -48.37 5.90 -7.96
C ALA A 87 -49.11 6.88 -7.02
N GLU A 88 -48.40 7.85 -6.45
CA GLU A 88 -48.97 8.91 -5.60
C GLU A 88 -49.57 10.04 -6.44
N VAL A 89 -48.87 10.45 -7.50
CA VAL A 89 -49.29 11.60 -8.32
C VAL A 89 -50.43 11.23 -9.27
N PHE A 90 -50.45 10.00 -9.77
CA PHE A 90 -51.44 9.50 -10.73
C PHE A 90 -52.04 8.16 -10.30
N PRO A 91 -52.72 8.09 -9.14
CA PRO A 91 -53.35 6.86 -8.68
C PRO A 91 -54.37 6.37 -9.72
N GLY A 92 -54.33 5.08 -10.05
CA GLY A 92 -55.25 4.45 -11.01
C GLY A 92 -54.82 4.53 -12.47
N ARG A 93 -53.64 5.07 -12.78
CA ARG A 93 -53.08 5.08 -14.15
C ARG A 93 -52.18 3.89 -14.48
N ALA A 94 -52.03 2.94 -13.56
CA ALA A 94 -51.39 1.67 -13.85
C ALA A 94 -52.20 0.88 -14.90
N ARG A 95 -51.51 0.11 -15.75
CA ARG A 95 -52.15 -0.91 -16.58
C ARG A 95 -52.62 -2.08 -15.72
N THR A 96 -53.30 -3.05 -16.32
CA THR A 96 -53.88 -4.23 -15.62
C THR A 96 -52.84 -5.11 -14.93
N ASP A 97 -51.57 -4.99 -15.30
CA ASP A 97 -50.43 -5.66 -14.65
C ASP A 97 -49.87 -4.89 -13.45
N GLY A 98 -50.50 -3.77 -13.07
CA GLY A 98 -50.09 -2.93 -11.94
C GLY A 98 -48.93 -1.98 -12.24
N LYS A 99 -48.47 -1.87 -13.50
CA LYS A 99 -47.31 -1.05 -13.86
C LYS A 99 -47.69 0.28 -14.51
N TYR A 100 -46.86 1.30 -14.32
CA TYR A 100 -47.02 2.64 -14.88
C TYR A 100 -46.05 2.82 -16.04
N TYR A 101 -46.51 2.63 -17.28
CA TYR A 101 -45.66 2.68 -18.45
C TYR A 101 -45.41 4.13 -18.89
N ALA A 102 -44.16 4.49 -19.19
CA ALA A 102 -43.81 5.84 -19.65
C ALA A 102 -44.61 6.30 -20.88
N ILE A 103 -44.89 5.37 -21.80
CA ILE A 103 -45.66 5.61 -23.03
C ILE A 103 -47.11 6.07 -22.78
N ASP A 104 -47.63 5.86 -21.58
CA ASP A 104 -49.02 6.21 -21.24
C ASP A 104 -49.14 7.64 -20.69
N PHE A 105 -48.02 8.33 -20.46
CA PHE A 105 -47.95 9.68 -19.91
C PHE A 105 -47.31 10.64 -20.90
N ASN A 106 -47.89 11.84 -21.05
CA ASN A 106 -47.22 12.90 -21.83
C ASN A 106 -46.08 13.55 -21.03
N LEU A 107 -45.20 14.30 -21.69
CA LEU A 107 -44.05 14.91 -21.03
C LEU A 107 -44.45 15.83 -19.87
N ALA A 108 -45.54 16.60 -20.03
CA ALA A 108 -46.04 17.49 -18.98
C ALA A 108 -46.50 16.73 -17.72
N GLU A 109 -47.09 15.55 -17.88
CA GLU A 109 -47.42 14.65 -16.76
C GLU A 109 -46.14 14.09 -16.11
N ILE A 110 -45.17 13.65 -16.91
CA ILE A 110 -43.90 13.08 -16.44
C ILE A 110 -43.10 14.12 -15.63
N LYS A 111 -43.08 15.38 -16.07
CA LYS A 111 -42.39 16.49 -15.37
C LYS A 111 -43.02 16.84 -14.01
N ARG A 112 -44.22 16.35 -13.70
CA ARG A 112 -44.82 16.48 -12.35
C ARG A 112 -44.30 15.45 -11.35
N LEU A 113 -43.65 14.40 -11.83
CA LEU A 113 -43.11 13.34 -10.99
C LEU A 113 -41.82 13.78 -10.31
N LYS A 114 -41.59 13.26 -9.11
CA LYS A 114 -40.32 13.37 -8.42
C LYS A 114 -39.54 12.09 -8.62
N VAL A 115 -38.29 12.21 -9.05
CA VAL A 115 -37.35 11.10 -9.12
C VAL A 115 -36.80 10.80 -7.72
N THR A 116 -36.70 9.51 -7.40
CA THR A 116 -36.16 8.98 -6.15
C THR A 116 -35.04 7.99 -6.44
N GLU A 117 -34.27 7.63 -5.43
CA GLU A 117 -33.36 6.47 -5.53
C GLU A 117 -34.17 5.20 -5.87
N ARG A 118 -33.55 4.30 -6.63
CA ARG A 118 -34.22 3.13 -7.20
C ARG A 118 -34.73 2.20 -6.10
N SER A 119 -35.98 1.76 -6.27
CA SER A 119 -36.65 0.85 -5.37
C SER A 119 -36.98 -0.50 -6.03
N ASP A 120 -36.88 -1.58 -5.26
CA ASP A 120 -37.44 -2.88 -5.57
C ASP A 120 -38.93 -2.84 -5.21
N ILE A 121 -39.77 -2.75 -6.24
CA ILE A 121 -41.22 -2.56 -6.08
C ILE A 121 -41.90 -3.80 -5.50
N GLU A 122 -41.36 -4.99 -5.75
CA GLU A 122 -41.92 -6.24 -5.21
C GLU A 122 -41.59 -6.37 -3.71
N LYS A 123 -40.39 -5.94 -3.30
CA LYS A 123 -39.96 -5.99 -1.89
C LYS A 123 -40.30 -4.73 -1.10
N ASN A 124 -40.69 -3.64 -1.77
CA ASN A 124 -40.88 -2.31 -1.18
C ASN A 124 -39.64 -1.82 -0.40
N THR A 125 -38.46 -1.96 -1.01
CA THR A 125 -37.16 -1.59 -0.41
C THR A 125 -36.30 -0.79 -1.38
N VAL A 126 -35.47 0.13 -0.90
CA VAL A 126 -34.44 0.80 -1.71
C VAL A 126 -33.37 -0.22 -2.13
N VAL A 127 -32.96 -0.20 -3.40
CA VAL A 127 -32.01 -1.18 -3.95
C VAL A 127 -30.58 -0.97 -3.42
N TYR A 128 -30.20 0.29 -3.21
CA TYR A 128 -28.90 0.71 -2.69
C TYR A 128 -29.09 1.65 -1.50
N PRO A 129 -29.24 1.11 -0.27
CA PRO A 129 -29.61 1.92 0.89
C PRO A 129 -28.56 2.97 1.30
N GLU A 130 -27.30 2.75 0.95
CA GLU A 130 -26.17 3.65 1.28
C GLU A 130 -25.92 4.74 0.22
N ARG A 131 -26.70 4.76 -0.88
CA ARG A 131 -26.63 5.83 -1.89
C ARG A 131 -27.45 7.04 -1.46
N PHE A 132 -27.80 7.91 -2.41
CA PHE A 132 -28.59 9.10 -2.12
C PHE A 132 -29.87 8.72 -1.37
N PRO A 133 -30.16 9.34 -0.22
CA PRO A 133 -31.34 8.99 0.58
C PRO A 133 -32.63 9.11 -0.24
N SER A 134 -33.37 7.99 -0.35
CA SER A 134 -34.61 7.97 -1.12
C SER A 134 -35.63 8.97 -0.56
N HIS A 135 -36.45 9.54 -1.45
CA HIS A 135 -37.46 10.56 -1.16
C HIS A 135 -36.95 11.89 -0.58
N GLN A 136 -35.64 12.11 -0.51
CA GLN A 136 -35.05 13.40 -0.14
C GLN A 136 -34.81 14.29 -1.36
N SER A 137 -34.76 15.62 -1.15
CA SER A 137 -34.57 16.62 -2.21
C SER A 137 -35.66 16.56 -3.31
N THR A 138 -35.40 17.15 -4.48
CA THR A 138 -36.32 17.10 -5.62
C THR A 138 -35.52 17.00 -6.91
N PHE A 139 -35.83 15.95 -7.67
CA PHE A 139 -35.26 15.68 -8.99
C PHE A 139 -36.38 15.33 -9.96
N GLN A 140 -36.13 15.46 -11.26
CA GLN A 140 -37.10 15.20 -12.33
C GLN A 140 -36.47 14.32 -13.40
N ILE A 141 -37.32 13.60 -14.15
CA ILE A 141 -36.91 12.88 -15.36
C ILE A 141 -36.57 13.92 -16.44
N PRO A 142 -35.36 13.93 -17.00
CA PRO A 142 -35.01 14.78 -18.13
C PRO A 142 -35.44 14.16 -19.46
N THR A 143 -35.53 15.00 -20.48
CA THR A 143 -35.56 14.61 -21.89
C THR A 143 -34.13 14.43 -22.39
N LEU A 144 -33.96 13.69 -23.48
CA LEU A 144 -32.67 13.58 -24.16
C LEU A 144 -32.14 14.97 -24.57
N SER A 145 -33.01 15.86 -25.04
CA SER A 145 -32.63 17.24 -25.38
C SER A 145 -32.07 18.02 -24.20
N GLU A 146 -32.71 17.97 -23.03
CA GLU A 146 -32.21 18.67 -21.83
C GLU A 146 -30.84 18.13 -21.38
N GLU A 147 -30.58 16.82 -21.48
CA GLU A 147 -29.26 16.27 -21.17
C GLU A 147 -28.19 16.65 -22.21
N ILE A 148 -28.54 16.65 -23.51
CA ILE A 148 -27.62 17.11 -24.56
C ILE A 148 -27.26 18.59 -24.33
N GLU A 149 -28.25 19.45 -24.08
CA GLU A 149 -28.04 20.88 -23.81
C GLU A 149 -27.15 21.08 -22.58
N LEU A 150 -27.36 20.30 -21.50
CA LEU A 150 -26.53 20.35 -20.31
C LEU A 150 -25.08 19.96 -20.62
N VAL A 151 -24.85 18.83 -21.29
CA VAL A 151 -23.50 18.34 -21.60
C VAL A 151 -22.79 19.29 -22.56
N GLN A 152 -23.44 19.74 -23.62
CA GLN A 152 -22.89 20.72 -24.56
C GLN A 152 -22.58 22.06 -23.87
N GLY A 153 -23.48 22.55 -23.01
CA GLY A 153 -23.28 23.77 -22.22
C GLY A 153 -22.13 23.64 -21.21
N LEU A 154 -21.99 22.50 -20.56
CA LEU A 154 -20.87 22.22 -19.65
C LEU A 154 -19.55 22.09 -20.42
N ASN A 155 -19.53 21.42 -21.58
CA ASN A 155 -18.37 21.38 -22.45
C ASN A 155 -17.94 22.79 -22.88
N HIS A 156 -18.88 23.63 -23.29
CA HIS A 156 -18.61 25.02 -23.63
C HIS A 156 -18.03 25.82 -22.46
N SER A 157 -18.65 25.74 -21.28
CA SER A 157 -18.27 26.57 -20.12
C SER A 157 -17.01 26.09 -19.39
N THR A 158 -16.67 24.80 -19.47
CA THR A 158 -15.49 24.22 -18.80
C THR A 158 -14.31 23.99 -19.74
N GLY A 159 -14.52 24.04 -21.06
CA GLY A 159 -13.52 23.67 -22.06
C GLY A 159 -13.26 22.15 -22.17
N LYS A 160 -14.05 21.31 -21.49
CA LYS A 160 -13.99 19.85 -21.63
C LYS A 160 -14.73 19.38 -22.89
N SER A 161 -14.47 18.14 -23.28
CA SER A 161 -15.13 17.46 -24.41
C SER A 161 -15.71 16.12 -23.95
N VAL A 162 -16.75 16.16 -23.11
CA VAL A 162 -17.46 14.96 -22.62
C VAL A 162 -18.50 14.52 -23.64
N GLY A 163 -18.53 13.23 -23.97
CA GLY A 163 -19.45 12.63 -24.94
C GLY A 163 -20.74 12.05 -24.34
N LEU A 164 -21.60 11.57 -25.23
CA LEU A 164 -22.89 10.93 -24.90
C LEU A 164 -22.86 9.42 -25.20
N TYR A 165 -23.55 8.62 -24.40
CA TYR A 165 -23.63 7.17 -24.60
C TYR A 165 -25.09 6.71 -24.52
N VAL A 166 -25.78 6.76 -25.65
CA VAL A 166 -27.25 6.68 -25.71
C VAL A 166 -27.72 5.24 -25.93
N GLU A 167 -28.38 4.64 -24.95
CA GLU A 167 -29.07 3.37 -25.06
C GLU A 167 -30.50 3.53 -25.58
N ILE A 168 -30.87 2.73 -26.59
CA ILE A 168 -32.25 2.57 -27.04
C ILE A 168 -32.91 1.42 -26.28
N LYS A 169 -33.90 1.72 -25.43
CA LYS A 169 -34.56 0.71 -24.59
C LYS A 169 -35.75 0.08 -25.29
N ALA A 170 -35.79 -1.24 -25.28
CA ALA A 170 -36.92 -2.06 -25.74
C ALA A 170 -37.52 -1.58 -27.09
N PRO A 171 -36.73 -1.47 -28.17
CA PRO A 171 -37.19 -0.93 -29.45
C PRO A 171 -38.35 -1.72 -30.05
N THR A 172 -38.27 -3.06 -30.01
CA THR A 172 -39.35 -3.95 -30.44
C THR A 172 -40.67 -3.67 -29.69
N TRP A 173 -40.61 -3.37 -28.39
CA TRP A 173 -41.80 -3.04 -27.60
C TRP A 173 -42.40 -1.69 -28.02
N HIS A 174 -41.56 -0.68 -28.27
CA HIS A 174 -42.01 0.62 -28.76
C HIS A 174 -42.69 0.49 -30.13
N GLN A 175 -42.12 -0.29 -31.05
CA GLN A 175 -42.69 -0.53 -32.38
C GLN A 175 -44.07 -1.23 -32.29
N GLN A 176 -44.21 -2.21 -31.40
CA GLN A 176 -45.50 -2.86 -31.12
C GLN A 176 -46.56 -1.88 -30.59
N HIS A 177 -46.13 -0.75 -30.02
CA HIS A 177 -47.01 0.33 -29.56
C HIS A 177 -47.03 1.52 -30.52
N GLY A 178 -46.61 1.32 -31.78
CA GLY A 178 -46.72 2.31 -32.85
C GLY A 178 -45.69 3.43 -32.80
N LYS A 179 -44.58 3.26 -32.06
CA LYS A 179 -43.51 4.26 -31.94
C LYS A 179 -42.16 3.72 -32.40
N ASP A 180 -41.38 4.56 -33.07
CA ASP A 180 -40.02 4.21 -33.52
C ASP A 180 -38.99 5.00 -32.70
N VAL A 181 -38.63 4.46 -31.53
CA VAL A 181 -37.68 5.11 -30.61
C VAL A 181 -36.32 5.36 -31.24
N SER A 182 -35.83 4.43 -32.07
CA SER A 182 -34.54 4.58 -32.74
C SER A 182 -34.55 5.76 -33.72
N GLN A 183 -35.61 5.90 -34.51
CA GLN A 183 -35.74 7.04 -35.42
C GLN A 183 -35.83 8.37 -34.66
N VAL A 184 -36.58 8.43 -33.56
CA VAL A 184 -36.70 9.64 -32.73
C VAL A 184 -35.36 10.01 -32.09
N VAL A 185 -34.62 9.04 -31.54
CA VAL A 185 -33.30 9.27 -30.94
C VAL A 185 -32.29 9.76 -31.98
N LEU A 186 -32.17 9.08 -33.12
CA LEU A 186 -31.24 9.50 -34.19
C LEU A 186 -31.58 10.88 -34.73
N LYS A 187 -32.88 11.20 -34.88
CA LYS A 187 -33.30 12.55 -35.27
C LYS A 187 -32.89 13.57 -34.22
N THR A 188 -33.12 13.30 -32.94
CA THR A 188 -32.76 14.20 -31.85
C THR A 188 -31.26 14.44 -31.82
N LEU A 189 -30.44 13.40 -31.91
CA LEU A 189 -28.98 13.50 -32.00
C LEU A 189 -28.53 14.35 -33.20
N SER A 190 -29.14 14.12 -34.36
CA SER A 190 -28.89 14.90 -35.58
C SER A 190 -29.29 16.37 -35.42
N ASP A 191 -30.41 16.67 -34.77
CA ASP A 191 -30.86 18.06 -34.53
C ASP A 191 -29.83 18.83 -33.66
N TYR A 192 -29.07 18.13 -32.82
CA TYR A 192 -27.98 18.69 -31.98
C TYR A 192 -26.58 18.53 -32.57
N GLY A 193 -26.47 18.08 -33.83
CA GLY A 193 -25.22 18.04 -34.59
C GLY A 193 -24.45 16.72 -34.57
N TYR A 194 -24.93 15.69 -33.89
CA TYR A 194 -24.31 14.37 -33.86
C TYR A 194 -24.79 13.54 -35.07
N THR A 195 -23.95 13.40 -36.09
CA THR A 195 -24.30 12.76 -37.37
C THR A 195 -23.21 11.85 -37.94
N LYS A 196 -21.98 11.96 -37.46
CA LYS A 196 -20.79 11.30 -38.03
C LYS A 196 -20.12 10.39 -37.02
N ARG A 197 -19.36 9.43 -37.54
CA ARG A 197 -18.59 8.45 -36.74
C ARG A 197 -17.65 9.07 -35.70
N ASP A 198 -17.07 10.23 -36.00
CA ASP A 198 -16.08 10.89 -35.13
C ASP A 198 -16.71 11.84 -34.09
N ASP A 199 -18.03 12.04 -34.15
CA ASP A 199 -18.72 12.80 -33.12
C ASP A 199 -18.66 12.05 -31.79
N LEU A 200 -18.58 12.77 -30.66
CA LEU A 200 -18.46 12.20 -29.32
C LEU A 200 -19.79 11.60 -28.82
N VAL A 201 -20.29 10.60 -29.55
CA VAL A 201 -21.47 9.84 -29.20
C VAL A 201 -21.32 8.36 -29.57
N TYR A 202 -21.74 7.50 -28.66
CA TYR A 202 -22.05 6.10 -28.95
C TYR A 202 -23.55 5.89 -28.85
N VAL A 203 -24.10 5.04 -29.73
CA VAL A 203 -25.47 4.54 -29.61
C VAL A 203 -25.42 3.05 -29.33
N GLN A 204 -26.11 2.60 -28.28
CA GLN A 204 -26.10 1.21 -27.86
C GLN A 204 -27.49 0.59 -27.79
N CYS A 205 -27.57 -0.72 -27.98
CA CYS A 205 -28.82 -1.46 -27.84
C CYS A 205 -28.56 -2.93 -27.53
N PHE A 206 -29.45 -3.54 -26.73
CA PHE A 206 -29.47 -4.98 -26.48
C PHE A 206 -30.03 -5.78 -27.67
N ASP A 207 -30.96 -5.20 -28.44
CA ASP A 207 -31.63 -5.89 -29.54
C ASP A 207 -30.75 -5.91 -30.80
N PRO A 208 -30.16 -7.07 -31.19
CA PRO A 208 -29.24 -7.14 -32.32
C PRO A 208 -29.90 -6.87 -33.67
N PHE A 209 -31.20 -7.13 -33.78
CA PHE A 209 -31.95 -6.83 -35.00
C PHE A 209 -32.13 -5.32 -35.13
N GLU A 210 -32.36 -4.63 -34.02
CA GLU A 210 -32.45 -3.17 -34.01
C GLU A 210 -31.08 -2.53 -34.24
N THR A 211 -30.02 -2.98 -33.57
CA THR A 211 -28.65 -2.46 -33.81
C THR A 211 -28.27 -2.58 -35.29
N ARG A 212 -28.57 -3.73 -35.92
CA ARG A 212 -28.39 -3.91 -37.35
C ARG A 212 -29.30 -3.01 -38.19
N ARG A 213 -30.58 -2.88 -37.84
CA ARG A 213 -31.53 -1.99 -38.53
C ARG A 213 -31.04 -0.53 -38.50
N ILE A 214 -30.51 -0.07 -37.37
CA ILE A 214 -29.97 1.28 -37.23
C ILE A 214 -28.81 1.50 -38.23
N ARG A 215 -27.93 0.51 -38.38
CA ARG A 215 -26.82 0.58 -39.36
C ARG A 215 -27.30 0.47 -40.80
N GLU A 216 -28.08 -0.55 -41.14
CA GLU A 216 -28.36 -0.94 -42.53
C GLU A 216 -29.57 -0.21 -43.13
N VAL A 217 -30.58 0.08 -42.33
CA VAL A 217 -31.85 0.65 -42.77
C VAL A 217 -31.93 2.14 -42.45
N LEU A 218 -31.66 2.52 -41.20
CA LEU A 218 -31.64 3.94 -40.80
C LEU A 218 -30.34 4.66 -41.22
N LYS A 219 -29.32 3.90 -41.63
CA LYS A 219 -28.07 4.39 -42.24
C LYS A 219 -27.35 5.44 -41.40
N THR A 220 -27.34 5.26 -40.08
CA THR A 220 -26.50 6.11 -39.22
C THR A 220 -25.03 5.88 -39.54
N ASP A 221 -24.22 6.93 -39.41
CA ASP A 221 -22.75 6.84 -39.43
C ASP A 221 -22.15 6.83 -38.00
N LEU A 222 -22.96 7.14 -36.98
CA LEU A 222 -22.54 7.13 -35.58
C LEU A 222 -21.96 5.77 -35.14
N LYS A 223 -21.12 5.77 -34.10
CA LYS A 223 -20.61 4.54 -33.50
C LYS A 223 -21.72 3.75 -32.83
N LEU A 224 -21.82 2.46 -33.16
CA LEU A 224 -22.83 1.54 -32.65
C LEU A 224 -22.21 0.50 -31.73
N VAL A 225 -22.84 0.25 -30.58
CA VAL A 225 -22.41 -0.75 -29.61
C VAL A 225 -23.50 -1.78 -29.36
N GLN A 226 -23.16 -3.05 -29.57
CA GLN A 226 -24.06 -4.16 -29.25
C GLN A 226 -23.93 -4.51 -27.76
N LEU A 227 -24.98 -4.28 -26.98
CA LEU A 227 -25.02 -4.72 -25.58
C LEU A 227 -25.25 -6.23 -25.51
N ILE A 228 -24.52 -6.91 -24.63
CA ILE A 228 -24.60 -8.37 -24.47
C ILE A 228 -25.01 -8.71 -23.04
N GLY A 229 -26.26 -9.16 -22.91
CA GLY A 229 -26.89 -9.45 -21.64
C GLY A 229 -26.90 -10.93 -21.27
N SER A 230 -27.76 -11.28 -20.32
CA SER A 230 -27.97 -12.67 -19.93
C SER A 230 -29.13 -13.29 -20.68
N ASN A 231 -29.00 -14.54 -21.11
CA ASN A 231 -30.12 -15.30 -21.66
C ASN A 231 -31.25 -15.41 -20.62
N ARG A 232 -32.46 -15.07 -21.04
CA ARG A 232 -33.69 -15.34 -20.28
C ARG A 232 -34.41 -16.56 -20.87
N PRO A 233 -35.16 -17.33 -20.07
CA PRO A 233 -36.00 -18.41 -20.60
C PRO A 233 -36.88 -17.89 -21.76
N ASN A 234 -36.91 -18.62 -22.87
CA ASN A 234 -37.68 -18.29 -24.08
C ASN A 234 -37.28 -16.97 -24.79
N SER A 235 -36.09 -16.42 -24.53
CA SER A 235 -35.53 -15.31 -25.32
C SER A 235 -35.25 -15.76 -26.75
N ALA A 236 -35.67 -14.96 -27.74
CA ALA A 236 -35.29 -15.16 -29.15
C ALA A 236 -33.81 -14.84 -29.40
N ILE A 237 -33.17 -14.12 -28.48
CA ILE A 237 -31.77 -13.71 -28.55
C ILE A 237 -30.94 -14.62 -27.65
N ASP A 238 -29.88 -15.21 -28.22
CA ASP A 238 -28.88 -15.99 -27.50
C ASP A 238 -27.58 -15.19 -27.37
N TYR A 239 -27.41 -14.52 -26.23
CA TYR A 239 -26.23 -13.72 -25.91
C TYR A 239 -24.99 -14.56 -25.65
N GLU A 240 -25.14 -15.83 -25.22
CA GLU A 240 -24.00 -16.70 -24.99
C GLU A 240 -23.37 -17.16 -26.31
N GLN A 241 -24.13 -17.21 -27.41
CA GLN A 241 -23.58 -17.40 -28.75
C GLN A 241 -22.89 -16.14 -29.28
N MET A 242 -23.33 -14.94 -28.87
CA MET A 242 -22.74 -13.68 -29.34
C MET A 242 -21.30 -13.46 -28.86
N VAL A 243 -20.96 -13.94 -27.66
CA VAL A 243 -19.61 -13.81 -27.09
C VAL A 243 -18.60 -14.80 -27.67
N LEU A 244 -19.04 -15.75 -28.50
CA LEU A 244 -18.15 -16.66 -29.21
C LEU A 244 -17.54 -15.97 -30.44
N PRO A 245 -16.37 -16.40 -30.94
CA PRO A 245 -15.72 -15.78 -32.11
C PRO A 245 -16.61 -15.65 -33.36
N SER A 246 -17.47 -16.65 -33.62
CA SER A 246 -18.43 -16.60 -34.73
C SER A 246 -19.53 -15.56 -34.51
N GLY A 247 -20.00 -15.41 -33.28
CA GLY A 247 -20.97 -14.38 -32.88
C GLY A 247 -20.38 -12.98 -33.01
N LEU A 248 -19.18 -12.76 -32.45
CA LEU A 248 -18.47 -11.47 -32.56
C LEU A 248 -18.22 -11.07 -34.02
N LYS A 249 -17.91 -12.04 -34.90
CA LYS A 249 -17.75 -11.78 -36.34
C LYS A 249 -19.05 -11.29 -36.99
N LEU A 250 -20.21 -11.79 -36.56
CA LEU A 250 -21.50 -11.29 -37.02
C LEU A 250 -21.80 -9.88 -36.50
N VAL A 251 -21.43 -9.60 -35.24
CA VAL A 251 -21.58 -8.28 -34.60
C VAL A 251 -20.72 -7.23 -35.29
N ALA A 252 -19.46 -7.54 -35.60
CA ALA A 252 -18.55 -6.66 -36.33
C ALA A 252 -19.04 -6.25 -37.73
N GLY A 253 -20.04 -6.92 -38.28
CA GLY A 253 -20.67 -6.53 -39.54
C GLY A 253 -21.58 -5.30 -39.44
N TYR A 254 -22.02 -4.93 -38.23
CA TYR A 254 -22.96 -3.81 -38.03
C TYR A 254 -22.65 -2.89 -36.84
N ALA A 255 -21.83 -3.34 -35.89
CA ALA A 255 -21.44 -2.57 -34.71
C ALA A 255 -19.92 -2.31 -34.67
N ASP A 256 -19.54 -1.28 -33.93
CA ASP A 256 -18.17 -0.79 -33.73
C ASP A 256 -17.60 -1.21 -32.38
N GLY A 257 -18.46 -1.66 -31.46
CA GLY A 257 -18.06 -2.24 -30.19
C GLY A 257 -19.12 -3.15 -29.60
N VAL A 258 -18.76 -3.79 -28.49
CA VAL A 258 -19.63 -4.61 -27.66
C VAL A 258 -19.61 -4.11 -26.22
N GLY A 259 -20.77 -4.09 -25.59
CA GLY A 259 -20.91 -3.81 -24.16
C GLY A 259 -21.37 -5.05 -23.42
N PRO A 260 -20.47 -5.95 -23.00
CA PRO A 260 -20.87 -7.19 -22.34
C PRO A 260 -21.09 -7.04 -20.83
N SER A 261 -21.86 -7.93 -20.23
CA SER A 261 -21.83 -8.10 -18.78
C SER A 261 -20.43 -8.52 -18.31
N MET A 262 -19.98 -8.00 -17.16
CA MET A 262 -18.72 -8.39 -16.51
C MET A 262 -18.46 -9.91 -16.47
N ARG A 263 -19.51 -10.72 -16.28
CA ARG A 263 -19.43 -12.20 -16.20
C ARG A 263 -19.01 -12.88 -17.51
N HIS A 264 -19.16 -12.21 -18.64
CA HIS A 264 -18.72 -12.75 -19.92
C HIS A 264 -17.21 -12.64 -20.07
N ILE A 265 -16.59 -11.65 -19.43
CA ILE A 265 -15.14 -11.42 -19.41
C ILE A 265 -14.49 -12.19 -18.25
N VAL A 266 -14.96 -12.00 -17.02
CA VAL A 266 -14.39 -12.64 -15.82
C VAL A 266 -15.24 -13.85 -15.44
N LYS A 267 -14.66 -15.05 -15.55
CA LYS A 267 -15.32 -16.33 -15.23
C LYS A 267 -15.15 -16.74 -13.76
N GLY A 268 -14.25 -16.09 -13.05
CA GLY A 268 -14.02 -16.25 -11.62
C GLY A 268 -12.78 -15.50 -11.19
N VAL A 269 -12.52 -15.46 -9.89
CA VAL A 269 -11.29 -14.92 -9.31
C VAL A 269 -10.70 -15.99 -8.39
N GLN A 270 -9.40 -16.25 -8.56
CA GLN A 270 -8.67 -17.25 -7.78
C GLN A 270 -8.46 -16.78 -6.33
N LYS A 271 -8.09 -17.71 -5.44
CA LYS A 271 -7.86 -17.39 -4.01
C LYS A 271 -6.72 -16.37 -3.80
N ASP A 272 -5.80 -16.27 -4.75
CA ASP A 272 -4.68 -15.33 -4.74
C ASP A 272 -5.03 -13.96 -5.37
N GLY A 273 -6.31 -13.75 -5.73
CA GLY A 273 -6.81 -12.52 -6.34
C GLY A 273 -6.73 -12.49 -7.87
N ARG A 274 -6.08 -13.45 -8.54
CA ARG A 274 -5.97 -13.38 -10.02
C ARG A 274 -7.27 -13.73 -10.74
N PRO A 275 -7.70 -12.97 -11.75
CA PRO A 275 -8.91 -13.26 -12.51
C PRO A 275 -8.72 -14.47 -13.44
N ILE A 276 -9.81 -15.18 -13.70
CA ILE A 276 -9.93 -16.18 -14.76
C ILE A 276 -10.67 -15.51 -15.91
N LEU A 277 -9.93 -15.09 -16.93
CA LEU A 277 -10.46 -14.35 -18.07
C LEU A 277 -10.93 -15.29 -19.18
N SER A 278 -12.00 -14.91 -19.88
CA SER A 278 -12.42 -15.52 -21.14
C SER A 278 -11.61 -14.96 -22.32
N SER A 279 -11.76 -15.53 -23.51
CA SER A 279 -11.14 -14.99 -24.73
C SER A 279 -11.89 -13.81 -25.34
N LEU A 280 -13.02 -13.38 -24.75
CA LEU A 280 -13.95 -12.41 -25.34
C LEU A 280 -13.26 -11.10 -25.77
N VAL A 281 -12.48 -10.48 -24.88
CA VAL A 281 -11.84 -9.18 -25.17
C VAL A 281 -10.86 -9.33 -26.33
N HIS A 282 -9.97 -10.32 -26.24
CA HIS A 282 -9.01 -10.65 -27.30
C HIS A 282 -9.66 -10.95 -28.65
N ASP A 283 -10.75 -11.72 -28.67
CA ASP A 283 -11.44 -12.08 -29.91
C ASP A 283 -12.23 -10.89 -30.51
N ALA A 284 -12.74 -9.98 -29.67
CA ALA A 284 -13.36 -8.74 -30.11
C ALA A 284 -12.33 -7.78 -30.72
N HIS A 285 -11.17 -7.60 -30.08
CA HIS A 285 -10.09 -6.76 -30.58
C HIS A 285 -9.54 -7.22 -31.94
N LYS A 286 -9.44 -8.53 -32.20
CA LYS A 286 -9.09 -9.07 -33.53
C LYS A 286 -10.04 -8.64 -34.64
N LEU A 287 -11.27 -8.27 -34.29
CA LEU A 287 -12.32 -7.84 -35.20
C LEU A 287 -12.48 -6.31 -35.21
N ASN A 288 -11.59 -5.57 -34.54
CA ASN A 288 -11.66 -4.12 -34.31
C ASN A 288 -12.95 -3.67 -33.61
N LEU A 289 -13.48 -4.50 -32.71
CA LEU A 289 -14.58 -4.14 -31.83
C LEU A 289 -14.01 -3.60 -30.51
N GLU A 290 -14.41 -2.38 -30.14
CA GLU A 290 -14.19 -1.85 -28.79
C GLU A 290 -15.01 -2.64 -27.76
N VAL A 291 -14.51 -2.78 -26.53
CA VAL A 291 -15.15 -3.57 -25.47
C VAL A 291 -15.40 -2.70 -24.24
N HIS A 292 -16.68 -2.42 -23.94
CA HIS A 292 -17.11 -1.56 -22.83
C HIS A 292 -18.02 -2.31 -21.84
N PRO A 293 -17.49 -3.13 -20.92
CA PRO A 293 -18.32 -3.91 -20.02
C PRO A 293 -19.10 -3.06 -19.00
N TYR A 294 -20.22 -3.63 -18.56
CA TYR A 294 -21.08 -3.06 -17.53
C TYR A 294 -21.40 -4.08 -16.40
N THR A 295 -21.63 -3.66 -15.15
CA THR A 295 -21.37 -2.33 -14.57
C THR A 295 -20.47 -2.50 -13.35
N LEU A 296 -19.36 -1.77 -13.31
CA LEU A 296 -18.43 -1.80 -12.19
C LEU A 296 -18.98 -0.91 -11.06
N ARG A 297 -19.19 -1.49 -9.88
CA ARG A 297 -19.80 -0.82 -8.72
C ARG A 297 -18.97 -1.04 -7.45
N ALA A 298 -18.59 0.04 -6.78
CA ALA A 298 -17.84 -0.03 -5.52
C ALA A 298 -18.68 -0.63 -4.37
N ASP A 299 -19.99 -0.42 -4.39
CA ASP A 299 -20.96 -0.91 -3.40
C ASP A 299 -21.54 -2.29 -3.74
N ARG A 300 -21.11 -2.92 -4.84
CA ARG A 300 -21.56 -4.26 -5.26
C ARG A 300 -20.46 -5.02 -6.01
N LEU A 301 -19.40 -5.37 -5.29
CA LEU A 301 -18.28 -6.11 -5.84
C LEU A 301 -18.64 -7.58 -6.13
N PRO A 302 -18.13 -8.17 -7.22
CA PRO A 302 -18.21 -9.61 -7.43
C PRO A 302 -17.54 -10.40 -6.28
N PRO A 303 -17.96 -11.65 -6.02
CA PRO A 303 -17.28 -12.52 -5.07
C PRO A 303 -15.76 -12.61 -5.34
N GLN A 304 -14.97 -12.69 -4.27
CA GLN A 304 -13.49 -12.75 -4.29
C GLN A 304 -12.76 -11.51 -4.85
N VAL A 305 -13.50 -10.47 -5.27
CA VAL A 305 -12.91 -9.16 -5.56
C VAL A 305 -12.73 -8.40 -4.25
N ILE A 306 -11.46 -8.13 -3.92
CA ILE A 306 -11.00 -7.48 -2.67
C ILE A 306 -11.65 -6.10 -2.47
N ASP A 307 -11.50 -5.21 -3.44
CA ASP A 307 -12.03 -3.84 -3.40
C ASP A 307 -12.31 -3.32 -4.83
N PHE A 308 -12.71 -2.05 -4.95
CA PHE A 308 -13.05 -1.46 -6.23
C PHE A 308 -11.83 -1.26 -7.15
N ASP A 309 -10.66 -0.93 -6.59
CA ASP A 309 -9.42 -0.80 -7.37
C ASP A 309 -8.97 -2.14 -7.95
N HIS A 310 -9.14 -3.22 -7.19
CA HIS A 310 -8.93 -4.57 -7.69
C HIS A 310 -9.87 -4.90 -8.85
N LEU A 311 -11.14 -4.48 -8.78
CA LEU A 311 -12.08 -4.61 -9.90
C LEU A 311 -11.62 -3.82 -11.13
N LEU A 312 -11.22 -2.56 -10.95
CA LEU A 312 -10.74 -1.69 -12.01
C LEU A 312 -9.46 -2.25 -12.66
N ARG A 313 -8.52 -2.76 -11.87
CA ARG A 313 -7.31 -3.44 -12.36
C ARG A 313 -7.65 -4.67 -13.20
N ILE A 314 -8.55 -5.54 -12.73
CA ILE A 314 -8.96 -6.74 -13.46
C ILE A 314 -9.48 -6.36 -14.85
N PHE A 315 -10.34 -5.34 -14.96
CA PHE A 315 -10.95 -4.97 -16.22
C PHE A 315 -10.05 -4.10 -17.11
N CYS A 316 -9.47 -3.03 -16.57
CA CYS A 316 -8.72 -2.04 -17.36
C CYS A 316 -7.30 -2.48 -17.70
N LEU A 317 -6.66 -3.31 -16.86
CA LEU A 317 -5.24 -3.70 -17.04
C LEU A 317 -5.07 -5.17 -17.43
N GLU A 318 -5.82 -6.08 -16.79
CA GLU A 318 -5.61 -7.52 -17.01
C GLU A 318 -6.48 -8.07 -18.15
N ALA A 319 -7.76 -7.70 -18.18
CA ALA A 319 -8.65 -7.99 -19.31
C ALA A 319 -8.47 -7.03 -20.49
N ASP A 320 -7.84 -5.87 -20.24
CA ASP A 320 -7.49 -4.85 -21.24
C ASP A 320 -8.68 -4.30 -22.04
N VAL A 321 -9.83 -4.11 -21.40
CA VAL A 321 -11.03 -3.54 -22.07
C VAL A 321 -10.80 -2.09 -22.53
N ASP A 322 -11.55 -1.57 -23.52
CA ASP A 322 -11.33 -0.22 -24.06
C ASP A 322 -11.99 0.89 -23.23
N GLY A 323 -12.89 0.52 -22.34
CA GLY A 323 -13.60 1.43 -21.45
C GLY A 323 -14.51 0.70 -20.51
N ILE A 324 -15.05 1.38 -19.49
CA ILE A 324 -15.90 0.75 -18.47
C ILE A 324 -17.13 1.60 -18.16
N PHE A 325 -18.27 0.94 -17.98
CA PHE A 325 -19.45 1.54 -17.36
C PHE A 325 -19.35 1.43 -15.84
N THR A 326 -19.42 2.56 -15.15
CA THR A 326 -19.40 2.59 -13.67
C THR A 326 -20.38 3.60 -13.09
N ASP A 327 -20.92 3.27 -11.93
CA ASP A 327 -21.76 4.17 -11.12
C ASP A 327 -20.91 5.20 -10.34
N PHE A 328 -19.57 5.02 -10.28
CA PHE A 328 -18.63 5.84 -9.50
C PHE A 328 -17.53 6.41 -10.42
N PRO A 329 -17.84 7.45 -11.23
CA PRO A 329 -16.93 7.92 -12.29
C PRO A 329 -15.62 8.49 -11.76
N ASP A 330 -15.65 9.21 -10.63
CA ASP A 330 -14.47 9.78 -9.98
C ASP A 330 -13.44 8.71 -9.63
N LEU A 331 -13.87 7.63 -8.99
CA LEU A 331 -12.98 6.53 -8.60
C LEU A 331 -12.27 5.90 -9.82
N ALA A 332 -13.00 5.73 -10.93
CA ALA A 332 -12.44 5.19 -12.16
C ALA A 332 -11.52 6.17 -12.90
N VAL A 333 -11.88 7.46 -12.96
CA VAL A 333 -11.06 8.52 -13.55
C VAL A 333 -9.76 8.68 -12.77
N ASP A 334 -9.84 8.69 -11.44
CA ASP A 334 -8.68 8.77 -10.56
C ASP A 334 -7.76 7.56 -10.78
N PHE A 335 -8.31 6.34 -10.81
CA PHE A 335 -7.55 5.12 -11.07
C PHE A 335 -6.79 5.20 -12.41
N LEU A 336 -7.45 5.58 -13.51
CA LEU A 336 -6.83 5.61 -14.84
C LEU A 336 -5.84 6.77 -15.01
N SER A 337 -6.14 7.94 -14.46
CA SER A 337 -5.21 9.09 -14.46
C SER A 337 -3.90 8.76 -13.75
N ASN A 338 -4.00 7.96 -12.68
CA ASN A 338 -2.85 7.44 -11.95
C ASN A 338 -2.06 6.39 -12.74
N CYS A 339 -2.68 5.68 -13.70
CA CYS A 339 -2.00 4.74 -14.59
C CYS A 339 -1.30 5.44 -15.78
N GLU A 340 -1.94 6.40 -16.44
CA GLU A 340 -1.46 6.99 -17.71
C GLU A 340 -0.30 7.99 -17.55
N SER A 341 -0.22 8.69 -16.42
CA SER A 341 0.72 9.78 -16.24
C SER A 341 2.18 9.34 -16.04
N GLY A 342 2.46 8.03 -15.92
CA GLY A 342 3.79 7.51 -15.56
C GLY A 342 4.36 8.07 -14.23
N LEU A 343 3.57 8.93 -13.57
CA LEU A 343 3.83 9.66 -12.35
C LEU A 343 3.18 8.86 -11.23
N ARG A 344 4.03 8.08 -10.57
CA ARG A 344 3.85 7.59 -9.20
C ARG A 344 3.59 8.77 -8.25
N LEU A 345 2.35 9.28 -8.21
CA LEU A 345 1.91 10.28 -7.23
C LEU A 345 0.68 9.83 -6.40
N ALA A 346 0.07 8.67 -6.71
CA ALA A 346 -0.90 7.99 -5.84
C ALA A 346 -0.31 6.88 -4.96
N ASP A 347 1.02 6.84 -4.85
CA ASP A 347 1.74 5.98 -3.89
C ASP A 347 1.61 6.51 -2.44
N LYS A 348 0.86 7.60 -2.20
CA LYS A 348 0.55 8.08 -0.85
C LYS A 348 -0.80 7.62 -0.36
N THR A 349 -1.94 7.85 -1.00
CA THR A 349 -3.24 7.53 -0.38
C THR A 349 -3.57 6.04 -0.26
N ILE A 350 -3.13 5.19 -1.19
CA ILE A 350 -3.29 3.73 -1.10
C ILE A 350 -2.22 3.14 -0.17
N SER A 351 -0.96 3.58 -0.29
CA SER A 351 0.10 3.23 0.66
C SER A 351 -0.25 3.70 2.07
N ASP A 352 -0.86 4.88 2.24
CA ASP A 352 -1.27 5.45 3.53
C ASP A 352 -2.46 4.66 4.11
N ARG A 353 -3.39 4.17 3.28
CA ARG A 353 -4.47 3.28 3.73
C ARG A 353 -3.96 1.89 4.08
N ALA A 354 -3.07 1.33 3.27
CA ALA A 354 -2.43 0.04 3.52
C ALA A 354 -1.51 0.12 4.75
N ALA A 355 -0.70 1.16 4.87
CA ALA A 355 0.13 1.46 6.02
C ALA A 355 -0.72 1.74 7.24
N ALA A 356 -1.85 2.48 7.14
CA ALA A 356 -2.76 2.67 8.26
C ALA A 356 -3.45 1.36 8.71
N TRP A 357 -3.75 0.46 7.76
CA TRP A 357 -4.28 -0.86 8.07
C TRP A 357 -3.21 -1.74 8.73
N LEU A 358 -2.00 -1.77 8.17
CA LEU A 358 -0.86 -2.48 8.74
C LEU A 358 -0.51 -1.94 10.13
N ASP A 359 -0.54 -0.63 10.32
CA ASP A 359 -0.34 0.00 11.62
C ASP A 359 -1.37 -0.50 12.65
N GLN A 360 -2.61 -0.74 12.25
CA GLN A 360 -3.67 -1.21 13.14
C GLN A 360 -3.67 -2.72 13.40
N HIS A 361 -3.15 -3.53 12.46
CA HIS A 361 -3.33 -4.99 12.48
C HIS A 361 -2.03 -5.79 12.55
N LEU A 362 -0.93 -5.24 12.04
CA LEU A 362 0.39 -5.89 12.12
C LEU A 362 1.00 -5.59 13.48
N ARG A 363 1.63 -6.59 14.09
CA ARG A 363 2.31 -6.48 15.39
C ARG A 363 3.82 -6.37 15.23
N MET A 364 4.51 -5.85 16.25
CA MET A 364 5.96 -5.68 16.18
C MET A 364 6.74 -7.01 16.03
N ASN A 365 6.18 -8.13 16.48
CA ASN A 365 6.74 -9.48 16.28
C ASN A 365 6.36 -10.10 14.91
N GLN A 366 5.96 -9.28 13.94
CA GLN A 366 5.61 -9.73 12.59
C GLN A 366 6.51 -9.11 11.51
N ILE A 367 7.54 -8.37 11.94
CA ILE A 367 8.55 -7.76 11.08
C ILE A 367 9.95 -8.33 11.38
N GLN A 368 10.85 -8.23 10.42
CA GLN A 368 12.27 -8.58 10.54
C GLN A 368 13.13 -7.37 10.16
N ALA A 369 14.21 -7.15 10.90
CA ALA A 369 15.14 -6.05 10.72
C ALA A 369 16.60 -6.49 10.86
N ILE A 370 17.51 -5.67 10.32
CA ILE A 370 18.94 -5.77 10.61
C ILE A 370 19.28 -4.88 11.81
N GLY A 371 20.24 -5.31 12.60
CA GLY A 371 20.89 -4.48 13.61
C GLY A 371 22.38 -4.69 13.64
N SER A 372 23.06 -3.91 14.46
CA SER A 372 24.50 -4.02 14.66
C SER A 372 24.83 -4.70 15.98
N HIS A 373 25.94 -5.43 15.98
CA HIS A 373 26.55 -5.97 17.18
C HIS A 373 27.62 -4.99 17.65
N ASN A 374 27.72 -4.74 18.96
CA ASN A 374 28.59 -3.72 19.55
C ASN A 374 28.54 -2.35 18.87
N SER A 375 27.33 -1.82 18.65
CA SER A 375 27.04 -0.62 17.82
C SER A 375 27.86 0.63 18.15
N PHE A 376 28.38 0.71 19.37
CA PHE A 376 29.14 1.86 19.86
C PHE A 376 30.62 1.84 19.45
N LYS A 377 31.13 0.69 18.98
CA LYS A 377 32.57 0.42 18.90
C LYS A 377 33.25 1.26 17.82
N GLU A 378 34.28 2.01 18.21
CA GLU A 378 35.21 2.67 17.27
C GLU A 378 36.40 1.75 16.95
N ALA A 379 37.14 2.04 15.88
CA ALA A 379 38.39 1.35 15.61
C ALA A 379 39.36 1.49 16.79
N ILE A 380 40.03 0.39 17.10
CA ILE A 380 41.17 0.40 18.00
C ILE A 380 42.26 1.25 17.35
N ASP A 381 42.92 2.08 18.16
CA ASP A 381 44.03 2.92 17.72
C ASP A 381 45.08 2.08 16.93
N PRO A 382 45.58 2.53 15.77
CA PRO A 382 46.49 1.74 14.95
C PRO A 382 47.76 1.26 15.68
N SER A 383 48.31 2.09 16.58
CA SER A 383 49.48 1.71 17.38
C SER A 383 49.11 0.65 18.43
N LEU A 384 47.94 0.77 19.06
CA LEU A 384 47.44 -0.24 19.99
C LEU A 384 47.08 -1.56 19.27
N MET A 385 46.48 -1.48 18.09
CA MET A 385 46.19 -2.64 17.25
C MET A 385 47.48 -3.35 16.81
N GLN A 386 48.55 -2.62 16.53
CA GLN A 386 49.86 -3.20 16.25
C GLN A 386 50.39 -3.99 17.46
N ILE A 387 50.25 -3.46 18.69
CA ILE A 387 50.64 -4.17 19.91
C ILE A 387 49.78 -5.43 20.07
N LEU A 388 48.45 -5.33 19.94
CA LEU A 388 47.55 -6.47 20.07
C LEU A 388 47.88 -7.58 19.06
N ARG A 389 48.11 -7.24 17.79
CA ARG A 389 48.49 -8.24 16.76
C ARG A 389 49.81 -8.95 17.06
N GLN A 390 50.73 -8.33 17.79
CA GLN A 390 51.99 -8.97 18.18
C GLN A 390 51.82 -9.97 19.33
N ILE A 391 50.86 -9.72 20.24
CA ILE A 391 50.66 -10.52 21.45
C ILE A 391 49.61 -11.60 21.22
N GLU A 392 48.45 -11.22 20.67
CA GLU A 392 47.26 -12.05 20.50
C GLU A 392 46.66 -11.82 19.09
N PRO A 393 47.28 -12.37 18.03
CA PRO A 393 46.87 -12.09 16.64
C PRO A 393 45.42 -12.48 16.34
N ASP A 394 44.95 -13.62 16.83
CA ASP A 394 43.57 -14.08 16.61
C ASP A 394 42.56 -13.16 17.29
N THR A 395 42.88 -12.68 18.50
CA THR A 395 42.06 -11.68 19.21
C THR A 395 42.06 -10.36 18.46
N ALA A 396 43.22 -9.89 18.01
CA ALA A 396 43.31 -8.65 17.25
C ALA A 396 42.45 -8.70 15.98
N ASP A 397 42.49 -9.83 15.27
CA ASP A 397 41.70 -10.10 14.08
C ASP A 397 40.18 -10.14 14.33
N SER A 398 39.75 -10.63 15.49
CA SER A 398 38.32 -10.66 15.87
C SER A 398 37.80 -9.28 16.33
N LEU A 399 38.69 -8.43 16.86
CA LEU A 399 38.40 -7.06 17.30
C LEU A 399 38.52 -6.01 16.20
N ASP A 400 39.05 -6.41 15.03
CA ASP A 400 39.32 -5.51 13.91
C ASP A 400 38.02 -5.21 13.16
N TYR A 401 37.16 -4.38 13.74
CA TYR A 401 35.97 -3.77 13.12
C TYR A 401 35.59 -2.48 13.86
N GLU A 402 34.71 -1.70 13.26
CA GLU A 402 34.26 -0.42 13.80
C GLU A 402 32.87 -0.07 13.25
N HIS A 403 32.23 0.89 13.91
CA HIS A 403 30.93 1.42 13.51
C HIS A 403 30.96 2.95 13.44
N VAL A 404 30.14 3.45 12.52
CA VAL A 404 29.70 4.85 12.51
C VAL A 404 28.84 5.15 13.74
N SER A 405 28.46 6.41 13.98
CA SER A 405 27.66 6.78 15.16
C SER A 405 26.33 6.00 15.24
N LEU A 406 25.71 5.95 16.43
CA LEU A 406 24.41 5.30 16.59
C LEU A 406 23.34 5.97 15.71
N THR A 407 23.40 7.30 15.59
CA THR A 407 22.55 8.09 14.69
C THR A 407 22.69 7.64 13.23
N GLU A 408 23.93 7.57 12.72
CA GLU A 408 24.19 7.15 11.34
C GLU A 408 23.75 5.70 11.08
N GLN A 409 23.87 4.82 12.06
CA GLN A 409 23.36 3.44 11.96
C GLN A 409 21.84 3.41 11.80
N LEU A 410 21.11 4.22 12.58
CA LEU A 410 19.66 4.30 12.50
C LEU A 410 19.21 4.95 11.17
N ASP A 411 19.95 5.94 10.67
CA ASP A 411 19.76 6.56 9.35
C ASP A 411 19.98 5.56 8.19
N LEU A 412 20.89 4.61 8.37
CA LEU A 412 21.10 3.49 7.44
C LEU A 412 20.00 2.42 7.51
N GLY A 413 19.00 2.59 8.38
CA GLY A 413 17.83 1.71 8.48
C GLY A 413 17.95 0.59 9.51
N LEU A 414 19.00 0.55 10.33
CA LEU A 414 19.11 -0.46 11.39
C LEU A 414 18.02 -0.24 12.44
N ARG A 415 17.48 -1.33 12.98
CA ARG A 415 16.45 -1.31 14.06
C ARG A 415 16.82 -2.17 15.26
N GLN A 416 18.07 -2.61 15.33
CA GLN A 416 18.66 -3.13 16.57
C GLN A 416 20.05 -2.53 16.79
N LEU A 417 20.32 -2.11 18.02
CA LEU A 417 21.62 -1.67 18.51
C LEU A 417 22.02 -2.52 19.71
N GLU A 418 23.31 -2.78 19.89
CA GLU A 418 23.86 -3.54 21.01
C GLU A 418 24.87 -2.67 21.76
N LEU A 419 24.66 -2.54 23.07
CA LEU A 419 25.50 -1.76 23.96
C LEU A 419 26.11 -2.65 25.04
N ASP A 420 27.43 -2.60 25.15
CA ASP A 420 28.18 -3.25 26.21
C ASP A 420 28.35 -2.27 27.37
N LEU A 421 27.77 -2.61 28.52
CA LEU A 421 27.75 -1.73 29.69
C LEU A 421 28.67 -2.23 30.78
N PHE A 422 29.51 -1.33 31.27
CA PHE A 422 30.28 -1.50 32.49
C PHE A 422 29.73 -0.58 33.58
N TYR A 423 29.50 -1.13 34.78
CA TYR A 423 28.97 -0.37 35.91
C TYR A 423 30.08 0.43 36.60
N ASP A 424 29.89 1.75 36.72
CA ASP A 424 30.83 2.67 37.37
C ASP A 424 30.09 3.69 38.26
N PRO A 425 29.63 3.28 39.45
CA PRO A 425 28.77 4.10 40.30
C PRO A 425 29.45 5.36 40.86
N GLU A 426 30.77 5.41 40.89
CA GLU A 426 31.55 6.56 41.38
C GLU A 426 32.13 7.40 40.23
N GLY A 427 32.28 6.81 39.04
CA GLY A 427 32.95 7.44 37.91
C GLY A 427 34.47 7.28 37.95
N GLY A 428 35.11 7.52 36.80
CA GLY A 428 36.57 7.57 36.66
C GLY A 428 37.26 6.22 36.51
N ARG A 429 36.56 5.10 36.76
CA ARG A 429 37.18 3.74 36.70
C ARG A 429 37.79 3.43 35.34
N TYR A 430 37.16 3.92 34.28
CA TYR A 430 37.53 3.65 32.89
C TYR A 430 38.11 4.90 32.18
N ALA A 431 38.41 5.97 32.91
CA ALA A 431 38.90 7.23 32.31
C ALA A 431 40.35 7.15 31.82
N ASN A 432 41.14 6.20 32.33
CA ASN A 432 42.57 6.07 32.04
C ASN A 432 42.94 4.63 31.60
N PRO A 433 42.48 4.18 30.42
CA PRO A 433 42.70 2.82 29.96
C PRO A 433 44.19 2.54 29.68
N TYR A 434 44.67 1.36 30.08
CA TYR A 434 46.08 0.98 29.99
C TYR A 434 46.62 0.97 28.56
N GLY A 435 45.80 0.69 27.55
CA GLY A 435 46.23 0.71 26.14
C GLY A 435 46.88 2.03 25.71
N ILE A 436 46.47 3.17 26.28
CA ILE A 436 47.11 4.48 26.03
C ILE A 436 48.53 4.50 26.62
N THR A 437 48.69 3.98 27.82
CA THR A 437 49.99 3.84 28.50
C THR A 437 50.90 2.89 27.72
N ALA A 438 50.38 1.74 27.28
CA ALA A 438 51.12 0.76 26.50
C ALA A 438 51.69 1.33 25.19
N VAL A 439 50.89 2.10 24.44
CA VAL A 439 51.36 2.80 23.22
C VAL A 439 52.52 3.75 23.51
N LYS A 440 52.42 4.50 24.62
CA LYS A 440 53.48 5.41 25.08
C LYS A 440 54.74 4.67 25.51
N GLU A 441 54.61 3.58 26.26
CA GLU A 441 55.73 2.74 26.72
C GLU A 441 56.47 2.08 25.55
N MET A 442 55.75 1.69 24.51
CA MET A 442 56.33 1.13 23.27
C MET A 442 56.89 2.19 22.31
N ASN A 443 56.84 3.48 22.68
CA ASN A 443 57.31 4.60 21.87
C ASN A 443 56.68 4.61 20.45
N LEU A 444 55.41 4.22 20.35
CA LEU A 444 54.63 4.26 19.11
C LEU A 444 53.90 5.61 18.97
N PRO A 445 53.53 6.02 17.74
CA PRO A 445 52.78 7.26 17.53
C PRO A 445 51.47 7.28 18.33
N PRO A 446 51.16 8.36 19.07
CA PRO A 446 49.93 8.45 19.84
C PRO A 446 48.72 8.61 18.92
N GLY A 447 47.62 7.96 19.29
CA GLY A 447 46.32 8.11 18.65
C GLY A 447 45.58 9.41 18.99
N PRO A 448 44.34 9.55 18.49
CA PRO A 448 43.43 10.62 18.90
C PRO A 448 43.24 10.64 20.42
N THR A 449 43.09 11.83 21.01
CA THR A 449 42.86 11.96 22.46
C THR A 449 41.59 11.23 22.88
N TYR A 450 41.68 10.39 23.92
CA TYR A 450 40.56 9.70 24.52
C TYR A 450 39.84 10.60 25.54
N ASP A 451 38.51 10.51 25.60
CA ASP A 451 37.65 11.21 26.57
C ASP A 451 37.95 12.71 26.75
N VAL A 452 37.98 13.45 25.63
CA VAL A 452 38.30 14.90 25.63
C VAL A 452 37.40 15.73 26.56
N GLU A 453 36.16 15.29 26.78
CA GLU A 453 35.17 15.98 27.61
C GLU A 453 35.10 15.47 29.06
N GLY A 454 35.95 14.50 29.46
CA GLY A 454 35.94 13.92 30.80
C GLY A 454 34.63 13.23 31.17
N LYS A 455 33.96 12.58 30.21
CA LYS A 455 32.70 11.87 30.40
C LYS A 455 32.88 10.59 31.22
N MET A 456 34.04 9.96 31.12
CA MET A 456 34.34 8.72 31.86
C MET A 456 34.50 8.99 33.37
N GLU A 457 34.82 10.22 33.77
CA GLU A 457 34.90 10.65 35.18
C GLU A 457 33.53 10.75 35.88
N ARG A 458 32.42 10.76 35.14
CA ARG A 458 31.07 10.91 35.71
C ARG A 458 30.55 9.57 36.25
N PRO A 459 29.80 9.51 37.36
CA PRO A 459 29.07 8.31 37.76
C PRO A 459 28.12 7.77 36.68
N GLY A 460 27.91 6.45 36.63
CA GLY A 460 26.90 5.78 35.80
C GLY A 460 27.45 4.59 35.01
N PHE A 461 26.74 4.18 33.95
CA PHE A 461 27.21 3.10 33.08
C PHE A 461 28.11 3.63 31.95
N LYS A 462 29.21 2.91 31.71
CA LYS A 462 30.15 3.17 30.61
C LYS A 462 29.89 2.25 29.45
N VAL A 463 30.10 2.76 28.24
CA VAL A 463 29.87 2.00 27.01
C VAL A 463 31.21 1.77 26.33
N LEU A 464 31.69 0.53 26.35
CA LEU A 464 32.96 0.10 25.76
C LEU A 464 33.00 -1.42 25.62
N HIS A 465 33.84 -1.94 24.73
CA HIS A 465 33.86 -3.37 24.42
C HIS A 465 34.77 -4.14 25.38
N ALA A 466 35.99 -3.65 25.58
CA ALA A 466 36.95 -4.18 26.55
C ALA A 466 37.75 -3.05 27.23
N GLN A 467 37.91 -3.16 28.55
CA GLN A 467 38.30 -2.08 29.46
C GLN A 467 39.53 -1.29 29.01
N ASP A 468 40.62 -1.99 28.68
CA ASP A 468 41.93 -1.38 28.48
C ASP A 468 42.49 -1.52 27.06
N ILE A 469 41.86 -2.36 26.24
CA ILE A 469 42.37 -2.73 24.91
C ILE A 469 41.41 -2.41 23.76
N ASP A 470 40.12 -2.23 24.05
CA ASP A 470 39.08 -1.89 23.07
C ASP A 470 38.03 -0.97 23.71
N PHE A 471 38.52 0.16 24.19
CA PHE A 471 37.82 1.07 25.09
C PHE A 471 37.21 2.29 24.39
N ARG A 472 37.45 2.43 23.09
CA ARG A 472 36.96 3.55 22.29
C ARG A 472 35.52 3.30 21.88
N SER A 473 34.72 4.35 21.97
CA SER A 473 33.28 4.29 21.77
C SER A 473 32.81 5.63 21.23
N ASN A 474 31.93 5.58 20.23
CA ASN A 474 31.26 6.75 19.69
C ASN A 474 30.27 7.37 20.71
N CYS A 475 29.98 6.67 21.81
CA CYS A 475 29.10 7.13 22.89
C CYS A 475 29.58 6.64 24.28
N LEU A 476 30.63 7.23 24.84
CA LEU A 476 31.32 6.80 26.08
C LEU A 476 30.46 6.48 27.32
N THR A 477 29.25 7.04 27.44
CA THR A 477 28.34 6.78 28.58
C THR A 477 26.98 6.32 28.11
N PHE A 478 26.33 5.46 28.88
CA PHE A 478 25.02 4.92 28.53
C PHE A 478 23.98 6.03 28.41
N LYS A 479 23.94 6.96 29.36
CA LYS A 479 23.10 8.15 29.28
C LYS A 479 23.28 8.96 27.99
N ASP A 480 24.51 9.12 27.50
CA ASP A 480 24.76 9.84 26.24
C ASP A 480 24.31 9.02 25.02
N ALA A 481 24.55 7.70 25.02
CA ALA A 481 24.04 6.79 23.99
C ALA A 481 22.51 6.84 23.91
N LEU A 482 21.83 6.73 25.07
CA LEU A 482 20.37 6.84 25.16
C LEU A 482 19.86 8.20 24.67
N LYS A 483 20.53 9.30 25.03
CA LYS A 483 20.16 10.64 24.56
C LYS A 483 20.36 10.80 23.05
N GLU A 484 21.37 10.14 22.48
CA GLU A 484 21.57 10.12 21.03
C GLU A 484 20.42 9.39 20.34
N VAL A 485 20.10 8.18 20.78
CA VAL A 485 18.98 7.40 20.23
C VAL A 485 17.65 8.13 20.43
N ARG A 486 17.39 8.73 21.61
CA ARG A 486 16.18 9.51 21.88
C ARG A 486 16.06 10.69 20.92
N ARG A 487 17.13 11.49 20.75
CA ARG A 487 17.12 12.63 19.82
C ARG A 487 16.82 12.18 18.39
N TRP A 488 17.39 11.06 17.95
CA TRP A 488 17.09 10.50 16.64
C TRP A 488 15.63 10.02 16.55
N SER A 489 15.13 9.33 17.58
CA SER A 489 13.77 8.83 17.67
C SER A 489 12.73 9.96 17.61
N GLU A 490 12.95 11.05 18.35
CA GLU A 490 12.12 12.26 18.33
C GLU A 490 12.10 12.93 16.96
N ALA A 491 13.23 12.92 16.24
CA ALA A 491 13.31 13.42 14.87
C ALA A 491 12.62 12.51 13.85
N HIS A 492 12.38 11.24 14.19
CA HIS A 492 11.82 10.22 13.31
C HIS A 492 10.59 9.50 13.92
N PRO A 493 9.51 10.21 14.30
CA PRO A 493 8.44 9.67 15.14
C PRO A 493 7.65 8.50 14.54
N ARG A 494 7.85 8.18 13.26
CA ARG A 494 7.23 7.03 12.57
C ARG A 494 8.13 5.81 12.43
N HIS A 495 9.37 5.85 12.92
CA HIS A 495 10.28 4.71 12.81
C HIS A 495 9.65 3.46 13.46
N THR A 496 9.89 2.29 12.87
CA THR A 496 9.56 0.98 13.49
C THR A 496 10.33 0.79 14.80
N PRO A 497 9.85 -0.05 15.74
CA PRO A 497 10.45 -0.12 17.07
C PRO A 497 11.92 -0.52 17.02
N ILE A 498 12.75 0.17 17.81
CA ILE A 498 14.19 -0.11 17.90
C ILE A 498 14.45 -0.98 19.12
N LEU A 499 15.11 -2.12 18.90
CA LEU A 499 15.65 -2.96 19.96
C LEU A 499 17.02 -2.43 20.40
N ILE A 500 17.21 -2.19 21.69
CA ILE A 500 18.53 -1.96 22.27
C ILE A 500 18.86 -3.17 23.16
N THR A 501 19.75 -4.04 22.68
CA THR A 501 20.29 -5.13 23.48
C THR A 501 21.37 -4.60 24.40
N ILE A 502 21.34 -5.02 25.66
CA ILE A 502 22.29 -4.60 26.68
C ILE A 502 23.04 -5.84 27.15
N ASN A 503 24.35 -5.87 26.90
CA ASN A 503 25.25 -6.80 27.54
C ASN A 503 25.84 -6.14 28.79
N THR A 504 25.61 -6.72 29.95
CA THR A 504 26.22 -6.26 31.21
C THR A 504 27.59 -6.90 31.39
N LYS A 505 28.67 -6.16 31.21
CA LYS A 505 30.04 -6.72 31.21
C LYS A 505 30.65 -6.69 32.61
N GLU A 506 31.14 -7.85 33.02
CA GLU A 506 31.88 -8.06 34.28
C GLU A 506 33.11 -8.98 34.08
N GLY A 507 33.44 -9.30 32.83
CA GLY A 507 34.56 -10.18 32.48
C GLY A 507 35.89 -9.56 32.87
N VAL A 508 36.67 -10.31 33.65
CA VAL A 508 38.03 -9.93 34.07
C VAL A 508 39.02 -10.31 32.98
N ILE A 509 39.83 -9.34 32.53
CA ILE A 509 41.03 -9.60 31.74
C ILE A 509 42.19 -9.71 32.72
N ASP A 510 42.75 -10.93 32.84
CA ASP A 510 43.83 -11.23 33.79
C ASP A 510 45.17 -10.70 33.29
N GLN A 511 45.34 -9.38 33.39
CA GLN A 511 46.56 -8.66 33.04
C GLN A 511 46.91 -7.65 34.13
N PRO A 512 48.21 -7.52 34.49
CA PRO A 512 48.64 -6.51 35.45
C PRO A 512 48.22 -5.10 35.01
N ASN A 513 47.73 -4.29 35.96
CA ASN A 513 47.30 -2.90 35.77
C ASN A 513 46.01 -2.70 34.95
N PHE A 514 45.36 -3.76 34.48
CA PHE A 514 44.08 -3.63 33.80
C PHE A 514 42.96 -3.36 34.80
N VAL A 515 42.03 -2.52 34.38
CA VAL A 515 40.87 -2.11 35.16
C VAL A 515 39.96 -3.31 35.41
N GLN A 516 39.70 -3.57 36.69
CA GLN A 516 38.79 -4.64 37.10
C GLN A 516 37.35 -4.12 37.09
N PRO A 517 36.43 -4.79 36.36
CA PRO A 517 35.04 -4.39 36.31
C PRO A 517 34.29 -4.70 37.62
N ILE A 518 33.21 -3.95 37.87
CA ILE A 518 32.32 -4.20 39.00
C ILE A 518 31.21 -5.15 38.56
N PRO A 519 30.93 -6.23 39.32
CA PRO A 519 29.81 -7.13 39.05
C PRO A 519 28.45 -6.41 39.09
N PHE A 520 27.49 -6.88 38.29
CA PHE A 520 26.13 -6.36 38.29
C PHE A 520 25.28 -7.04 39.38
N ASP A 521 25.06 -6.35 40.49
CA ASP A 521 24.14 -6.75 41.55
C ASP A 521 22.72 -6.17 41.34
N GLY A 522 21.80 -6.46 42.26
CA GLY A 522 20.42 -5.95 42.18
C GLY A 522 20.35 -4.42 42.17
N GLN A 523 21.24 -3.73 42.89
CA GLN A 523 21.27 -2.27 42.89
C GLN A 523 21.77 -1.72 41.56
N ALA A 524 22.76 -2.35 40.93
CA ALA A 524 23.21 -2.00 39.59
C ALA A 524 22.06 -2.12 38.58
N PHE A 525 21.27 -3.21 38.65
CA PHE A 525 20.12 -3.39 37.79
C PHE A 525 18.98 -2.39 38.04
N ASP A 526 18.69 -2.05 39.29
CA ASP A 526 17.71 -0.99 39.60
C ASP A 526 18.15 0.36 39.06
N ARG A 527 19.46 0.66 39.14
CA ARG A 527 20.03 1.88 38.54
C ARG A 527 19.99 1.84 37.02
N LEU A 528 20.14 0.67 36.39
CA LEU A 528 20.03 0.53 34.95
C LEU A 528 18.63 0.91 34.48
N ASP A 529 17.58 0.39 35.12
CA ASP A 529 16.19 0.76 34.84
C ASP A 529 15.98 2.27 35.06
N GLN A 530 16.50 2.83 36.15
CA GLN A 530 16.40 4.27 36.46
C GLN A 530 17.13 5.15 35.43
N GLU A 531 18.29 4.73 34.93
CA GLU A 531 19.05 5.53 33.94
C GLU A 531 18.34 5.55 32.59
N ILE A 532 17.68 4.44 32.20
CA ILE A 532 16.77 4.42 31.04
C ILE A 532 15.63 5.41 31.25
N LEU A 533 14.93 5.34 32.38
CA LEU A 533 13.79 6.21 32.68
C LEU A 533 14.18 7.68 32.93
N ALA A 534 15.44 7.95 33.25
CA ALA A 534 15.97 9.31 33.33
C ALA A 534 16.20 9.94 31.95
N VAL A 535 16.16 9.13 30.89
CA VAL A 535 16.31 9.59 29.50
C VAL A 535 15.05 9.38 28.69
N PHE A 536 14.29 8.30 28.84
CA PHE A 536 13.08 8.01 28.10
C PHE A 536 11.84 8.09 28.99
N GLU A 537 10.76 8.65 28.47
CA GLU A 537 9.44 8.60 29.08
C GLU A 537 8.83 7.20 28.90
N MET A 538 7.98 6.77 29.84
CA MET A 538 7.29 5.46 29.73
C MET A 538 6.45 5.33 28.45
N SER A 539 5.99 6.42 27.86
CA SER A 539 5.27 6.41 26.58
C SER A 539 6.16 6.10 25.38
N GLU A 540 7.48 6.33 25.50
CA GLU A 540 8.50 6.16 24.45
C GLU A 540 9.13 4.76 24.49
N VAL A 541 8.83 3.95 25.52
CA VAL A 541 9.40 2.61 25.71
C VAL A 541 8.30 1.54 25.67
N ILE A 542 8.59 0.40 25.04
CA ILE A 542 7.78 -0.81 25.16
C ILE A 542 8.40 -1.68 26.25
N VAL A 543 7.65 -1.91 27.33
CA VAL A 543 8.11 -2.65 28.52
C VAL A 543 7.37 -3.98 28.69
N PRO A 544 7.94 -4.97 29.38
CA PRO A 544 7.29 -6.25 29.69
C PRO A 544 5.86 -6.13 30.22
N ASP A 545 5.62 -5.21 31.17
CA ASP A 545 4.29 -5.02 31.76
C ASP A 545 3.21 -4.65 30.74
N ARG A 546 3.57 -3.83 29.74
CA ARG A 546 2.64 -3.42 28.68
C ARG A 546 2.26 -4.57 27.76
N VAL A 547 3.22 -5.46 27.47
CA VAL A 547 2.99 -6.66 26.65
C VAL A 547 2.24 -7.72 27.43
N ARG A 548 2.54 -7.86 28.73
CA ARG A 548 1.84 -8.81 29.60
C ARG A 548 0.37 -8.44 29.80
N GLY A 549 0.05 -7.16 29.96
CA GLY A 549 -1.31 -6.70 30.20
C GLY A 549 -1.92 -7.42 31.41
N ASP A 550 -3.12 -7.99 31.22
CA ASP A 550 -3.86 -8.70 32.27
C ASP A 550 -3.50 -10.20 32.39
N TYR A 551 -2.56 -10.70 31.58
CA TYR A 551 -2.15 -12.10 31.64
C TYR A 551 -1.29 -12.37 32.87
N GLN A 552 -1.39 -13.61 33.40
CA GLN A 552 -0.64 -14.01 34.58
C GLN A 552 0.88 -14.00 34.34
N THR A 553 1.31 -14.39 33.14
CA THR A 553 2.73 -14.39 32.75
C THR A 553 2.91 -13.74 31.39
N LEU A 554 4.08 -13.13 31.19
CA LEU A 554 4.50 -12.54 29.93
C LEU A 554 4.52 -13.58 28.80
N GLU A 555 4.97 -14.80 29.08
CA GLU A 555 4.95 -15.88 28.10
C GLU A 555 3.51 -16.22 27.64
N THR A 556 2.55 -16.29 28.56
CA THR A 556 1.16 -16.55 28.16
C THR A 556 0.58 -15.41 27.33
N ALA A 557 1.00 -14.16 27.60
CA ALA A 557 0.59 -13.00 26.82
C ALA A 557 1.12 -13.06 25.38
N ILE A 558 2.42 -13.33 25.18
CA ILE A 558 3.00 -13.36 23.84
C ILE A 558 2.51 -14.53 22.99
N ILE A 559 2.24 -15.70 23.61
CA ILE A 559 1.62 -16.85 22.92
C ILE A 559 0.18 -16.52 22.49
N ALA A 560 -0.52 -15.68 23.26
CA ALA A 560 -1.84 -15.15 22.91
C ALA A 560 -1.77 -13.93 21.98
N ASP A 561 -0.62 -13.68 21.34
CA ASP A 561 -0.41 -12.61 20.38
C ASP A 561 -0.61 -11.21 20.98
N GLN A 562 -0.15 -10.95 22.21
CA GLN A 562 -0.29 -9.63 22.89
C GLN A 562 0.82 -8.61 22.57
N TRP A 563 1.68 -8.87 21.58
CA TRP A 563 2.65 -7.87 21.15
C TRP A 563 1.95 -6.61 20.62
N PRO A 564 2.41 -5.39 20.96
CA PRO A 564 1.75 -4.18 20.49
C PRO A 564 1.69 -4.12 18.96
N THR A 565 0.63 -3.50 18.46
CA THR A 565 0.49 -3.21 17.02
C THR A 565 1.61 -2.29 16.54
N LEU A 566 1.84 -2.21 15.23
CA LEU A 566 2.81 -1.29 14.65
C LEU A 566 2.49 0.16 15.03
N LYS A 567 1.21 0.58 14.98
CA LYS A 567 0.76 1.91 15.43
C LYS A 567 1.20 2.22 16.85
N GLU A 568 1.10 1.22 17.73
CA GLU A 568 1.42 1.34 19.15
C GLU A 568 2.92 1.26 19.47
N SER A 569 3.71 0.83 18.49
CA SER A 569 5.15 0.57 18.58
C SER A 569 6.00 1.59 17.83
N ARG A 570 5.44 2.30 16.83
CA ARG A 570 6.15 3.33 16.08
C ARG A 570 6.63 4.46 17.00
N GLY A 571 7.84 4.94 16.73
CA GLY A 571 8.48 6.00 17.51
C GLY A 571 8.93 5.53 18.90
N LYS A 572 9.03 4.22 19.15
CA LYS A 572 9.40 3.67 20.46
C LYS A 572 10.64 2.80 20.41
N VAL A 573 11.30 2.72 21.56
CA VAL A 573 12.42 1.80 21.79
C VAL A 573 12.00 0.71 22.76
N PHE A 574 12.74 -0.39 22.79
CA PHE A 574 12.61 -1.40 23.83
C PHE A 574 13.95 -2.04 24.11
N PHE A 575 14.12 -2.54 25.32
CA PHE A 575 15.40 -2.99 25.81
C PHE A 575 15.35 -4.48 26.12
N ALA A 576 16.43 -5.18 25.78
CA ALA A 576 16.58 -6.58 26.15
C ALA A 576 17.94 -6.82 26.81
N LEU A 577 17.92 -7.48 27.95
CA LEU A 577 19.12 -7.93 28.65
C LEU A 577 19.64 -9.20 27.96
N ASP A 578 20.78 -9.06 27.30
CA ASP A 578 21.57 -10.19 26.79
C ASP A 578 22.61 -10.56 27.84
N ALA A 579 22.22 -11.44 28.76
CA ALA A 579 23.04 -11.88 29.86
C ALA A 579 22.82 -13.36 30.15
N GLY A 580 23.79 -13.98 30.85
CA GLY A 580 23.65 -15.33 31.36
C GLY A 580 22.56 -15.45 32.43
N GLN A 581 22.12 -16.68 32.68
CA GLN A 581 21.00 -16.98 33.59
C GLN A 581 21.18 -16.40 34.99
N ASP A 582 22.40 -16.45 35.55
CA ASP A 582 22.68 -15.92 36.90
C ASP A 582 22.31 -14.43 37.03
N LYS A 583 22.61 -13.63 36.00
CA LYS A 583 22.27 -12.20 35.97
C LYS A 583 20.80 -11.95 35.66
N ILE A 584 20.18 -12.78 34.83
CA ILE A 584 18.73 -12.74 34.61
C ILE A 584 17.99 -13.03 35.92
N ASP A 585 18.47 -13.97 36.72
CA ASP A 585 17.89 -14.32 38.01
C ASP A 585 18.02 -13.17 39.02
N ILE A 586 19.16 -12.46 39.05
CA ILE A 586 19.32 -11.23 39.83
C ILE A 586 18.35 -10.14 39.34
N TYR A 587 18.27 -9.93 38.02
CA TYR A 587 17.40 -8.89 37.44
C TYR A 587 15.92 -9.15 37.78
N LYS A 588 15.46 -10.39 37.71
CA LYS A 588 14.05 -10.71 37.95
C LYS A 588 13.69 -10.94 39.43
N ASP A 589 14.66 -10.98 40.34
CA ASP A 589 14.41 -11.24 41.75
C ASP A 589 13.42 -10.21 42.33
N GLY A 590 12.34 -10.67 42.96
CA GLY A 590 11.25 -9.81 43.42
C GLY A 590 10.29 -9.28 42.32
N HIS A 591 10.53 -9.60 41.05
CA HIS A 591 9.77 -9.14 39.90
C HIS A 591 9.22 -10.33 39.09
N PRO A 592 8.22 -11.07 39.61
CA PRO A 592 7.70 -12.26 38.95
C PRO A 592 7.21 -11.92 37.55
N SER A 593 7.67 -12.67 36.54
CA SER A 593 7.36 -12.40 35.13
C SER A 593 7.66 -10.95 34.70
N LEU A 594 8.76 -10.38 35.23
CA LEU A 594 9.26 -9.03 34.96
C LEU A 594 8.30 -7.90 35.38
N GLN A 595 7.43 -8.13 36.37
CA GLN A 595 6.56 -7.09 36.93
C GLN A 595 7.35 -5.85 37.37
N GLY A 596 7.09 -4.68 36.79
CA GLY A 596 7.78 -3.43 37.11
C GLY A 596 9.19 -3.28 36.54
N ARG A 597 9.69 -4.24 35.75
CA ARG A 597 10.98 -4.17 35.07
C ARG A 597 10.86 -3.52 33.68
N ILE A 598 11.95 -2.92 33.22
CA ILE A 598 12.00 -2.20 31.94
C ILE A 598 12.51 -3.09 30.80
N LEU A 599 13.50 -3.96 31.07
CA LEU A 599 14.13 -4.82 30.07
C LEU A 599 13.36 -6.13 29.94
N PHE A 600 13.19 -6.59 28.70
CA PHE A 600 12.98 -8.01 28.42
C PHE A 600 14.26 -8.79 28.73
N VAL A 601 14.17 -10.10 28.97
CA VAL A 601 15.35 -10.93 29.26
C VAL A 601 15.44 -12.10 28.29
N ASN A 602 16.66 -12.59 28.05
CA ASN A 602 16.91 -13.82 27.28
C ASN A 602 16.52 -15.09 28.06
N ALA A 603 15.24 -15.21 28.43
CA ALA A 603 14.71 -16.33 29.20
C ALA A 603 14.23 -17.46 28.29
N LYS A 604 14.60 -18.70 28.64
CA LYS A 604 14.21 -19.90 27.89
C LYS A 604 12.69 -20.10 27.90
N GLU A 605 12.14 -20.67 26.82
CA GLU A 605 10.71 -20.99 26.72
C GLU A 605 10.21 -21.84 27.89
N GLY A 606 8.95 -21.63 28.30
CA GLY A 606 8.32 -22.24 29.46
C GLY A 606 8.55 -21.50 30.79
N GLN A 607 9.39 -20.44 30.80
CA GLN A 607 9.55 -19.59 31.98
C GLN A 607 8.53 -18.43 31.95
N PRO A 608 8.00 -17.99 33.11
CA PRO A 608 6.99 -16.92 33.16
C PRO A 608 7.38 -15.61 32.43
N GLU A 609 8.65 -15.27 32.44
CA GLU A 609 9.24 -14.07 31.82
C GLU A 609 9.66 -14.26 30.35
N ALA A 610 9.44 -15.44 29.77
CA ALA A 610 9.92 -15.77 28.43
C ALA A 610 9.13 -15.04 27.35
N ALA A 611 9.80 -14.15 26.62
CA ALA A 611 9.25 -13.43 25.46
C ALA A 611 10.30 -13.13 24.39
N PHE A 612 11.56 -13.02 24.80
CA PHE A 612 12.69 -12.68 23.95
C PHE A 612 13.80 -13.73 24.06
N ARG A 613 14.46 -14.03 22.94
CA ARG A 613 15.59 -14.98 22.88
C ARG A 613 16.74 -14.46 22.06
N VAL A 614 17.96 -14.70 22.54
CA VAL A 614 19.19 -14.54 21.75
C VAL A 614 19.70 -15.92 21.38
N ILE A 615 19.78 -16.19 20.07
CA ILE A 615 20.26 -17.45 19.51
C ILE A 615 21.29 -17.13 18.42
N ASN A 616 22.57 -17.14 18.79
CA ASN A 616 23.65 -16.60 17.95
C ASN A 616 24.01 -17.46 16.73
N ASP A 617 23.71 -18.77 16.74
CA ASP A 617 24.00 -19.67 15.63
C ASP A 617 22.70 -20.09 14.90
N PRO A 618 22.33 -19.40 13.81
CA PRO A 618 21.17 -19.76 13.01
C PRO A 618 21.41 -20.96 12.09
N VAL A 619 22.66 -21.38 11.86
CA VAL A 619 22.98 -22.50 10.97
C VAL A 619 22.54 -23.81 11.62
N THR A 620 22.93 -24.03 12.88
CA THR A 620 22.51 -25.22 13.63
C THR A 620 21.10 -25.12 14.22
N ASN A 621 20.62 -23.90 14.52
CA ASN A 621 19.35 -23.70 15.23
C ASN A 621 18.20 -23.18 14.36
N ARG A 622 18.32 -23.22 13.02
CA ARG A 622 17.33 -22.64 12.10
C ARG A 622 15.89 -23.04 12.44
N GLN A 623 15.62 -24.34 12.54
CA GLN A 623 14.27 -24.84 12.83
C GLN A 623 13.78 -24.40 14.21
N TYR A 624 14.66 -24.44 15.22
CA TYR A 624 14.30 -24.02 16.57
C TYR A 624 13.93 -22.52 16.62
N ILE A 625 14.66 -21.68 15.89
CA ILE A 625 14.32 -20.26 15.74
C ILE A 625 12.95 -20.10 15.06
N GLN A 626 12.70 -20.83 13.97
CA GLN A 626 11.42 -20.79 13.26
C GLN A 626 10.24 -21.19 14.17
N ASP A 627 10.41 -22.24 14.97
CA ASP A 627 9.40 -22.70 15.93
C ASP A 627 9.10 -21.65 17.01
N LEU A 628 10.11 -20.93 17.49
CA LEU A 628 9.94 -19.85 18.46
C LEU A 628 9.20 -18.65 17.84
N VAL A 629 9.58 -18.27 16.62
CA VAL A 629 8.92 -17.18 15.87
C VAL A 629 7.42 -17.49 15.69
N LEU A 630 7.09 -18.72 15.27
CA LEU A 630 5.69 -19.15 15.09
C LEU A 630 4.89 -19.21 16.39
N LYS A 631 5.56 -19.37 17.54
CA LYS A 631 4.93 -19.33 18.88
C LYS A 631 4.76 -17.91 19.42
N GLY A 632 5.23 -16.88 18.71
CA GLY A 632 5.11 -15.49 19.11
C GLY A 632 6.31 -14.92 19.86
N TYR A 633 7.45 -15.61 19.94
CA TYR A 633 8.66 -15.08 20.57
C TYR A 633 9.39 -14.09 19.66
N LEU A 634 9.95 -13.03 20.24
CA LEU A 634 10.99 -12.24 19.57
C LEU A 634 12.33 -12.96 19.66
N VAL A 635 13.06 -13.01 18.54
CA VAL A 635 14.34 -13.71 18.47
C VAL A 635 15.37 -12.81 17.79
N ARG A 636 16.53 -12.66 18.43
CA ARG A 636 17.74 -12.07 17.84
C ARG A 636 18.73 -13.18 17.46
N THR A 637 19.32 -13.08 16.28
CA THR A 637 20.39 -13.96 15.81
C THR A 637 21.54 -13.17 15.18
N ARG A 638 22.58 -13.85 14.69
CA ARG A 638 23.75 -13.22 14.05
C ARG A 638 23.92 -13.65 12.60
N ALA A 639 24.32 -12.72 11.74
CA ALA A 639 24.70 -13.00 10.35
C ALA A 639 26.18 -13.37 10.19
N ASP A 640 27.03 -12.96 11.14
CA ASP A 640 28.48 -13.14 11.16
C ASP A 640 29.01 -13.26 12.59
N ALA A 641 30.22 -13.80 12.74
CA ALA A 641 30.94 -13.88 14.00
C ALA A 641 32.45 -13.72 13.79
N GLU A 642 33.11 -13.00 14.71
CA GLU A 642 34.58 -12.90 14.79
C GLU A 642 35.25 -12.45 13.48
N THR A 643 34.55 -11.61 12.72
CA THR A 643 34.96 -11.10 11.40
C THR A 643 35.19 -12.17 10.31
N LYS A 644 34.88 -13.44 10.59
CA LYS A 644 35.22 -14.59 9.73
C LYS A 644 34.50 -14.55 8.40
N GLU A 645 33.17 -14.42 8.41
CA GLU A 645 32.35 -14.38 7.20
C GLU A 645 32.72 -13.18 6.30
N ALA A 646 33.05 -12.04 6.90
CA ALA A 646 33.51 -10.86 6.17
C ALA A 646 34.88 -11.05 5.51
N ARG A 647 35.81 -11.75 6.17
CA ARG A 647 37.13 -12.06 5.62
C ARG A 647 37.08 -13.08 4.48
N THR A 648 36.16 -14.04 4.52
CA THR A 648 36.05 -15.10 3.52
C THR A 648 35.02 -14.82 2.42
N GLY A 649 34.07 -13.92 2.65
CA GLY A 649 32.93 -13.71 1.77
C GLY A 649 31.80 -14.74 1.93
N ASP A 650 31.86 -15.60 2.95
CA ASP A 650 30.89 -16.69 3.17
C ASP A 650 29.54 -16.17 3.70
N LYS A 651 28.46 -16.41 2.94
CA LYS A 651 27.10 -15.95 3.27
C LYS A 651 26.23 -17.01 3.95
N THR A 652 26.75 -18.20 4.24
CA THR A 652 25.97 -19.33 4.77
C THR A 652 25.22 -18.97 6.06
N ARG A 653 25.88 -18.29 7.00
CA ARG A 653 25.26 -17.86 8.26
C ARG A 653 24.21 -16.77 8.04
N LEU A 654 24.47 -15.81 7.15
CA LEU A 654 23.53 -14.76 6.77
C LEU A 654 22.24 -15.35 6.16
N GLU A 655 22.37 -16.26 5.20
CA GLU A 655 21.22 -16.93 4.58
C GLU A 655 20.41 -17.70 5.64
N ALA A 656 21.09 -18.43 6.54
CA ALA A 656 20.43 -19.10 7.65
C ALA A 656 19.71 -18.13 8.60
N ALA A 657 20.31 -16.98 8.91
CA ALA A 657 19.71 -15.95 9.73
C ALA A 657 18.43 -15.39 9.09
N LEU A 658 18.49 -15.03 7.80
CA LEU A 658 17.37 -14.49 7.03
C LEU A 658 16.20 -15.50 6.95
N ASP A 659 16.50 -16.74 6.60
CA ASP A 659 15.53 -17.83 6.42
C ASP A 659 14.94 -18.34 7.75
N SER A 660 15.63 -18.12 8.87
CA SER A 660 15.13 -18.54 10.18
C SER A 660 13.91 -17.75 10.65
N GLY A 661 13.67 -16.57 10.07
CA GLY A 661 12.64 -15.64 10.52
C GLY A 661 12.92 -14.98 11.87
N ALA A 662 14.16 -15.06 12.39
CA ALA A 662 14.58 -14.26 13.55
C ALA A 662 14.25 -12.78 13.30
N HIS A 663 13.71 -12.08 14.28
CA HIS A 663 13.21 -10.72 14.12
C HIS A 663 14.33 -9.70 13.96
N PHE A 664 15.46 -9.93 14.63
CA PHE A 664 16.63 -9.05 14.56
C PHE A 664 17.86 -9.86 14.17
N ILE A 665 18.46 -9.49 13.04
CA ILE A 665 19.69 -10.11 12.54
C ILE A 665 20.82 -9.13 12.76
N SER A 666 21.70 -9.47 13.69
CA SER A 666 22.79 -8.63 14.12
C SER A 666 24.06 -8.93 13.33
N THR A 667 24.82 -7.89 12.98
CA THR A 667 26.00 -7.97 12.11
C THR A 667 27.00 -6.88 12.43
N ASP A 668 28.28 -7.16 12.19
CA ASP A 668 29.32 -6.13 12.18
C ASP A 668 29.47 -5.46 10.78
N TYR A 669 28.80 -5.96 9.73
CA TYR A 669 29.09 -5.67 8.30
C TYR A 669 27.86 -5.28 7.46
N TYR A 670 27.18 -4.18 7.80
CA TYR A 670 26.03 -3.66 7.04
C TYR A 670 26.40 -2.61 5.98
N LEU A 671 27.60 -2.02 6.07
CA LEU A 671 28.09 -1.00 5.13
C LEU A 671 28.42 -1.58 3.75
N PRO A 672 28.31 -0.78 2.66
CA PRO A 672 28.60 -1.24 1.30
C PRO A 672 30.02 -1.77 1.08
N GLU A 673 30.99 -1.18 1.77
CA GLU A 673 32.39 -1.54 1.69
C GLU A 673 32.85 -2.13 3.03
N ASN A 674 33.68 -3.17 2.96
CA ASN A 674 34.40 -3.68 4.12
C ASN A 674 35.91 -3.67 3.82
N LYS A 675 36.71 -3.52 4.88
CA LYS A 675 38.17 -3.39 4.74
C LYS A 675 38.90 -4.62 4.21
N PHE A 676 38.22 -5.78 4.15
CA PHE A 676 38.80 -7.03 3.66
C PHE A 676 38.68 -7.18 2.14
N GLY A 677 37.99 -6.25 1.46
CA GLY A 677 37.86 -6.26 0.00
C GLY A 677 36.96 -7.39 -0.54
N THR A 678 36.19 -8.04 0.33
CA THR A 678 35.17 -9.02 -0.07
C THR A 678 33.85 -8.29 -0.39
N ASN A 679 32.92 -8.99 -1.03
CA ASN A 679 31.56 -8.50 -1.25
C ASN A 679 30.59 -8.88 -0.10
N TYR A 680 31.13 -9.20 1.08
CA TYR A 680 30.31 -9.53 2.25
C TYR A 680 29.65 -8.26 2.78
N ARG A 681 28.32 -8.29 2.81
CA ARG A 681 27.46 -7.23 3.33
C ARG A 681 26.15 -7.85 3.78
N VAL A 682 25.68 -7.44 4.95
CA VAL A 682 24.39 -7.85 5.51
C VAL A 682 23.35 -6.78 5.22
N GLN A 683 22.31 -7.16 4.50
CA GLN A 683 21.15 -6.32 4.20
C GLN A 683 19.91 -7.21 4.03
N LEU A 684 18.73 -6.65 4.25
CA LEU A 684 17.50 -7.36 3.90
C LEU A 684 17.40 -7.53 2.37
N PRO A 685 16.86 -8.66 1.88
CA PRO A 685 16.62 -8.86 0.45
C PRO A 685 15.75 -7.77 -0.20
N THR A 686 14.86 -7.15 0.58
CA THR A 686 13.94 -6.09 0.16
C THR A 686 14.58 -4.70 0.09
N GLN A 687 15.84 -4.54 0.54
CA GLN A 687 16.57 -3.26 0.57
C GLN A 687 15.85 -2.12 1.32
N THR A 688 14.95 -2.48 2.24
CA THR A 688 14.22 -1.58 3.15
C THR A 688 14.75 -1.76 4.57
N SER A 689 14.45 -0.83 5.47
CA SER A 689 14.87 -0.85 6.88
C SER A 689 14.32 -2.07 7.64
N VAL A 690 13.13 -2.51 7.26
CA VAL A 690 12.43 -3.67 7.81
C VAL A 690 11.71 -4.42 6.69
N ARG A 691 11.40 -5.70 6.91
CA ARG A 691 10.51 -6.48 6.04
C ARG A 691 9.47 -7.24 6.84
N PHE A 692 8.44 -7.74 6.18
CA PHE A 692 7.54 -8.73 6.77
C PHE A 692 8.33 -10.00 7.14
N ASN A 693 7.99 -10.62 8.27
CA ASN A 693 8.67 -11.85 8.69
C ASN A 693 8.40 -12.97 7.67
N PRO A 694 9.44 -13.59 7.06
CA PRO A 694 9.27 -14.57 5.99
C PRO A 694 8.60 -15.88 6.42
N ASN A 695 8.55 -16.16 7.73
CA ASN A 695 7.85 -17.34 8.25
C ASN A 695 6.36 -17.10 8.48
N LEU A 696 5.93 -15.84 8.53
CA LEU A 696 4.56 -15.45 8.83
C LEU A 696 3.82 -14.96 7.59
N PHE A 697 4.55 -14.46 6.58
CA PHE A 697 4.00 -13.86 5.37
C PHE A 697 4.76 -14.33 4.12
N SER A 698 4.07 -14.34 2.98
CA SER A 698 4.67 -14.65 1.67
C SER A 698 5.47 -13.47 1.10
N ASP A 699 6.47 -13.78 0.27
CA ASP A 699 7.43 -12.81 -0.32
C ASP A 699 6.84 -11.76 -1.27
N ASN A 700 5.53 -11.79 -1.52
CA ASN A 700 4.83 -10.88 -2.44
C ASN A 700 4.34 -9.59 -1.77
N LEU A 701 4.51 -9.41 -0.46
CA LEU A 701 4.19 -8.16 0.24
C LEU A 701 5.31 -7.12 0.10
N SER A 702 4.97 -5.94 -0.39
CA SER A 702 5.92 -4.83 -0.51
C SER A 702 6.29 -4.30 0.88
N SER A 703 7.56 -4.50 1.28
CA SER A 703 8.06 -4.05 2.59
C SER A 703 8.22 -2.52 2.71
N SER A 704 8.12 -1.79 1.60
CA SER A 704 8.06 -0.32 1.60
C SER A 704 6.84 0.25 2.35
N LEU A 705 5.79 -0.56 2.56
CA LEU A 705 4.62 -0.18 3.35
C LEU A 705 4.87 -0.13 4.86
N LEU A 706 6.02 -0.65 5.31
CA LEU A 706 6.40 -0.69 6.74
C LEU A 706 7.23 0.54 7.14
N GLU A 707 7.83 1.25 6.18
CA GLU A 707 8.58 2.50 6.37
C GLU A 707 7.63 3.70 6.49
#